data_AF-A0A432AU64-F1
#
_entry.id   AF-A0A432AU64-F1
#
_cell.length_a   1.000
_cell.length_b   1.000
_cell.length_c   1.000
_cell.angle_alpha   90.00
_cell.angle_beta   90.00
_cell.angle_gamma   90.00
#
_symmetry.space_group_name_H-M   'P 1'
#
loop_
_entity.id
_entity.type
_entity.pdbx_description
1 polymer ?
#
loop_
_entity_poly.entity_id
_entity_poly.type
_entity_poly.pdbx_seq_one_letter_code
_entity_poly.pdbx_strand_id
1 'polypeptide(L)'
;MAVLGMFLFFAGCSSPDNSGESSSEMYAKASDLGRHGQYARAIELYGRGLALESLDPPSDAAVVALVSKRWLEGLTGSYDAALATTEVLEGLEEGTLPDSVRTAVLVDKAGWLGELGRFTEAADALRGVRNPDSAVKMRLAALLLQSGDAKEAEALYRPMTLWRNPPSVRIQAWAGLLRCRVTDPAVVVEDGETVAQKIVAESGRVLRMKGEPAVRARALRAAASSLQLLQRHQRNASFLLFRALSLAEGSGDRFLYQVLRLESNAAIVRKEVPFREVAAYFEEHGLSYARASALFMLSEAGGLTDKERISALEEGFAAAWQSAPPYPSPAMLARENRAALHLNGFLLKNPRIFELFDVAQRMGMMRLGRSLIRGGEEFRLGTGTAPELETEVRRLLVEISGLLQRKADMVDRAAGIGMNRATDQALNMKRGRLFELLPSVRVREPAIASALALNPVTLRTVQETLGDDQAIVRPIFSDSLAAVMVVGKRDLQIVGSVAAFDSLHTPSIAVAGIRRELADGPGFSHLKGGEGEWFERALFRPLLTAVQPYSRIVVVADDVLPFHLPLPGAARPEQHRFSYLHSFKEFVIIQTAAALPPGPSRIVFYSAIDHDGPIRHKLFYPHDRVFLVWKHFTMEEQEELRDEIGAEMQSTVSGALALQKLKEDGDSKWLYLSSYGTD
;
A
#
# COMPACT_ATOMS: atom_id res chain seq x y z
N MET A 1 21.16 1.23 -39.67
CA MET A 1 22.52 1.05 -39.12
C MET A 1 22.68 1.96 -37.91
N ALA A 2 23.23 1.39 -36.84
CA ALA A 2 23.48 1.94 -35.50
C ALA A 2 22.30 1.89 -34.49
N VAL A 3 22.59 1.17 -33.39
CA VAL A 3 21.90 1.06 -32.09
C VAL A 3 20.77 0.04 -31.96
N LEU A 4 21.15 -1.23 -31.95
CA LEU A 4 20.42 -2.34 -31.32
C LEU A 4 21.49 -3.22 -30.67
N GLY A 5 21.89 -2.87 -29.45
CA GLY A 5 23.10 -3.41 -28.85
C GLY A 5 23.37 -2.86 -27.47
N MET A 6 22.44 -3.08 -26.53
CA MET A 6 22.73 -3.08 -25.10
C MET A 6 21.48 -3.56 -24.36
N PHE A 7 21.42 -4.85 -24.03
CA PHE A 7 20.76 -5.42 -22.84
C PHE A 7 20.95 -6.94 -22.84
N LEU A 8 22.21 -7.37 -22.77
CA LEU A 8 22.61 -8.76 -22.50
C LEU A 8 23.86 -8.73 -21.61
N PHE A 9 23.69 -8.36 -20.34
CA PHE A 9 24.72 -8.58 -19.33
C PHE A 9 24.06 -8.98 -18.01
N PHE A 10 23.98 -10.30 -17.79
CA PHE A 10 24.41 -10.97 -16.56
C PHE A 10 24.47 -12.48 -16.84
N ALA A 11 25.55 -12.89 -17.52
CA ALA A 11 25.99 -14.28 -17.56
C ALA A 11 26.97 -14.49 -16.39
N GLY A 12 26.52 -15.19 -15.35
CA GLY A 12 27.44 -15.83 -14.42
C GLY A 12 28.13 -16.99 -15.13
N CYS A 13 29.46 -17.06 -15.02
CA CYS A 13 30.28 -18.10 -15.62
C CYS A 13 29.82 -19.50 -15.17
N SER A 14 29.13 -20.22 -16.05
CA SER A 14 29.05 -21.68 -16.04
C SER A 14 29.40 -22.21 -17.43
N SER A 15 30.22 -23.24 -17.45
CA SER A 15 30.91 -23.91 -18.56
C SER A 15 30.12 -24.03 -19.88
N PRO A 16 30.78 -23.91 -21.05
CA PRO A 16 30.16 -24.14 -22.33
C PRO A 16 30.18 -25.64 -22.66
N ASP A 17 29.28 -26.41 -22.06
CA ASP A 17 28.91 -27.74 -22.58
C ASP A 17 27.44 -27.69 -23.00
N ASN A 18 27.21 -27.58 -24.32
CA ASN A 18 26.02 -28.00 -25.07
C ASN A 18 25.98 -27.32 -26.46
N SER A 19 27.00 -27.55 -27.29
CA SER A 19 27.11 -26.99 -28.65
C SER A 19 26.36 -27.79 -29.73
N GLY A 20 25.33 -28.57 -29.37
CA GLY A 20 24.62 -29.42 -30.33
C GLY A 20 23.10 -29.60 -30.11
N GLU A 21 22.48 -28.93 -29.14
CA GLU A 21 21.03 -29.06 -28.92
C GLU A 21 20.23 -28.12 -29.84
N SER A 22 19.18 -28.64 -30.47
CA SER A 22 18.30 -27.83 -31.33
C SER A 22 17.36 -26.95 -30.49
N SER A 23 16.86 -25.84 -31.05
CA SER A 23 15.90 -24.95 -30.37
C SER A 23 14.64 -25.72 -29.92
N SER A 24 14.16 -26.66 -30.74
CA SER A 24 13.01 -27.52 -30.43
C SER A 24 13.22 -28.42 -29.20
N GLU A 25 14.41 -29.00 -29.04
CA GLU A 25 14.76 -29.81 -27.88
C GLU A 25 14.84 -28.95 -26.61
N MET A 26 15.38 -27.73 -26.72
CA MET A 26 15.43 -26.78 -25.61
C MET A 26 14.03 -26.38 -25.16
N TYR A 27 13.10 -26.11 -26.08
CA TYR A 27 11.71 -25.79 -25.73
C TYR A 27 10.98 -26.95 -25.06
N ALA A 28 11.20 -28.19 -25.53
CA ALA A 28 10.62 -29.38 -24.92
C ALA A 28 11.11 -29.57 -23.48
N LYS A 29 12.42 -29.45 -23.25
CA LYS A 29 13.02 -29.51 -21.90
C LYS A 29 12.53 -28.36 -21.03
N ALA A 30 12.43 -27.14 -21.56
CA ALA A 30 11.92 -25.98 -20.84
C ALA A 30 10.46 -26.20 -20.38
N SER A 31 9.62 -26.75 -21.26
CA SER A 31 8.23 -27.08 -20.93
C SER A 31 8.15 -28.11 -19.81
N ASP A 32 8.99 -29.14 -19.83
CA ASP A 32 9.03 -30.17 -18.79
C ASP A 32 9.48 -29.61 -17.44
N LEU A 33 10.55 -28.82 -17.43
CA LEU A 33 11.03 -28.11 -16.23
C LEU A 33 9.96 -27.18 -15.65
N GLY A 34 9.23 -26.46 -16.51
CA GLY A 34 8.12 -25.60 -16.11
C GLY A 34 7.01 -26.37 -15.40
N ARG A 35 6.63 -27.56 -15.90
CA ARG A 35 5.63 -28.44 -15.25
C ARG A 35 6.09 -28.96 -13.89
N HIS A 36 7.39 -29.17 -13.71
CA HIS A 36 8.00 -29.62 -12.45
C HIS A 36 8.37 -28.48 -11.50
N GLY A 37 7.99 -27.23 -11.79
CA GLY A 37 8.23 -26.07 -10.93
C GLY A 37 9.67 -25.53 -10.96
N GLN A 38 10.51 -25.99 -11.90
CA GLN A 38 11.87 -25.48 -12.11
C GLN A 38 11.85 -24.24 -13.01
N TYR A 39 11.09 -23.21 -12.61
CA TYR A 39 10.74 -22.08 -13.47
C TYR A 39 11.95 -21.28 -13.97
N ALA A 40 12.94 -20.99 -13.11
CA ALA A 40 14.12 -20.22 -13.50
C ALA A 40 14.92 -20.92 -14.63
N ARG A 41 15.12 -22.24 -14.51
CA ARG A 41 15.80 -23.05 -15.53
C ARG A 41 14.97 -23.17 -16.80
N ALA A 42 13.65 -23.27 -16.68
CA ALA A 42 12.74 -23.27 -17.83
C ALA A 42 12.83 -21.95 -18.62
N ILE A 43 12.79 -20.81 -17.93
CA ILE A 43 12.93 -19.47 -18.56
C ILE A 43 14.29 -19.36 -19.27
N GLU A 44 15.37 -19.81 -18.62
CA GLU A 44 16.72 -19.82 -19.22
C GLU A 44 16.78 -20.66 -20.50
N LEU A 45 16.22 -21.88 -20.49
CA LEU A 45 16.19 -22.74 -21.67
C LEU A 45 15.33 -22.17 -22.80
N TYR A 46 14.17 -21.57 -22.48
CA TYR A 46 13.39 -20.85 -23.50
C TYR A 46 14.20 -19.70 -24.10
N GLY A 47 14.89 -18.91 -23.27
CA GLY A 47 15.75 -17.82 -23.74
C GLY A 47 16.88 -18.29 -24.65
N ARG A 48 17.56 -19.38 -24.28
CA ARG A 48 18.64 -19.99 -25.09
C ARG A 48 18.11 -20.53 -26.42
N GLY A 49 16.96 -21.21 -26.42
CA GLY A 49 16.34 -21.70 -27.66
C GLY A 49 15.93 -20.57 -28.60
N LEU A 50 15.31 -19.52 -28.07
CA LEU A 50 14.90 -18.34 -28.84
C LEU A 50 16.09 -17.57 -29.44
N ALA A 51 17.24 -17.57 -28.77
CA ALA A 51 18.46 -16.95 -29.29
C ALA A 51 19.07 -17.67 -30.51
N LEU A 52 18.64 -18.91 -30.79
CA LEU A 52 19.08 -19.69 -31.96
C LEU A 52 18.15 -19.50 -33.17
N GLU A 53 17.05 -18.77 -33.04
CA GLU A 53 16.05 -18.57 -34.09
C GLU A 53 16.02 -17.11 -34.59
N SER A 54 15.57 -16.91 -35.83
CA SER A 54 15.15 -15.59 -36.29
C SER A 54 13.79 -15.27 -35.69
N LEU A 55 13.63 -14.05 -35.16
CA LEU A 55 12.34 -13.53 -34.71
C LEU A 55 11.68 -12.62 -35.76
N ASP A 56 12.22 -12.60 -36.97
CA ASP A 56 11.71 -11.81 -38.10
C ASP A 56 11.78 -12.62 -39.41
N PRO A 57 10.70 -13.34 -39.79
CA PRO A 57 9.53 -13.70 -38.97
C PRO A 57 9.85 -14.89 -38.02
N PRO A 58 9.21 -14.97 -36.84
CA PRO A 58 9.41 -16.08 -35.91
C PRO A 58 8.74 -17.36 -36.42
N SER A 59 9.31 -18.52 -36.08
CA SER A 59 8.66 -19.82 -36.28
C SER A 59 7.46 -20.01 -35.34
N ASP A 60 6.50 -20.86 -35.69
CA ASP A 60 5.39 -21.23 -34.79
C ASP A 60 5.90 -21.75 -33.44
N ALA A 61 7.02 -22.50 -33.45
CA ALA A 61 7.65 -23.01 -32.25
C ALA A 61 8.22 -21.87 -31.38
N ALA A 62 8.87 -20.87 -31.99
CA ALA A 62 9.32 -19.67 -31.29
C ALA A 62 8.15 -18.87 -30.71
N VAL A 63 7.03 -18.75 -31.42
CA VAL A 63 5.84 -18.07 -30.90
C VAL A 63 5.29 -18.78 -29.66
N VAL A 64 5.16 -20.10 -29.69
CA VAL A 64 4.74 -20.90 -28.52
C VAL A 64 5.73 -20.77 -27.36
N ALA A 65 7.03 -20.76 -27.66
CA ALA A 65 8.09 -20.58 -26.68
C ALA A 65 8.04 -19.18 -26.04
N LEU A 66 7.83 -18.11 -26.81
CA LEU A 66 7.65 -16.74 -26.32
C LEU A 66 6.45 -16.65 -25.38
N VAL A 67 5.29 -17.20 -25.78
CA VAL A 67 4.07 -17.21 -24.94
C VAL A 67 4.32 -17.95 -23.62
N SER A 68 4.99 -19.09 -23.67
CA SER A 68 5.31 -19.91 -22.49
C SER A 68 6.32 -19.22 -21.56
N LYS A 69 7.40 -18.66 -22.13
CA LYS A 69 8.42 -17.89 -21.40
C LYS A 69 7.80 -16.70 -20.68
N ARG A 70 7.03 -15.88 -21.39
CA ARG A 70 6.33 -14.71 -20.86
C ARG A 70 5.44 -15.05 -19.67
N TRP A 71 4.68 -16.15 -19.78
CA TRP A 71 3.81 -16.61 -18.71
C TRP A 71 4.61 -17.06 -17.47
N LEU A 72 5.71 -17.78 -17.66
CA LEU A 72 6.61 -18.19 -16.57
C LEU A 72 7.31 -16.99 -15.90
N GLU A 73 7.79 -16.03 -16.69
CA GLU A 73 8.36 -14.77 -16.20
C GLU A 73 7.36 -14.03 -15.31
N GLY A 74 6.12 -13.85 -15.79
CA GLY A 74 5.05 -13.26 -14.99
C GLY A 74 4.69 -14.07 -13.74
N LEU A 75 4.61 -15.41 -13.84
CA LEU A 75 4.34 -16.29 -12.70
C LEU A 75 5.39 -16.14 -11.59
N THR A 76 6.68 -16.04 -11.96
CA THR A 76 7.80 -15.82 -11.04
C THR A 76 7.99 -14.37 -10.61
N GLY A 77 7.16 -13.44 -11.12
CA GLY A 77 7.21 -12.02 -10.78
C GLY A 77 8.36 -11.26 -11.43
N SER A 78 9.02 -11.81 -12.46
CA SER A 78 9.97 -11.05 -13.29
C SER A 78 9.23 -10.22 -14.32
N TYR A 79 8.53 -9.20 -13.83
CA TYR A 79 7.57 -8.40 -14.57
C TYR A 79 8.17 -7.68 -15.77
N ASP A 80 9.33 -7.03 -15.63
CA ASP A 80 9.97 -6.32 -16.76
C ASP A 80 10.30 -7.27 -17.91
N ALA A 81 10.81 -8.46 -17.60
CA ALA A 81 11.09 -9.49 -18.60
C ALA A 81 9.79 -10.00 -19.26
N ALA A 82 8.74 -10.22 -18.45
CA ALA A 82 7.44 -10.64 -18.96
C ALA A 82 6.80 -9.58 -19.87
N LEU A 83 6.94 -8.30 -19.53
CA LEU A 83 6.46 -7.17 -20.34
C LEU A 83 7.29 -7.03 -21.63
N ALA A 84 8.62 -7.14 -21.56
CA ALA A 84 9.47 -7.11 -22.75
C ALA A 84 9.16 -8.28 -23.72
N THR A 85 8.99 -9.50 -23.20
CA THR A 85 8.55 -10.65 -24.02
C THR A 85 7.13 -10.43 -24.58
N THR A 86 6.27 -9.71 -23.85
CA THR A 86 4.93 -9.31 -24.35
C THR A 86 5.03 -8.34 -25.52
N GLU A 87 5.88 -7.33 -25.44
CA GLU A 87 6.07 -6.34 -26.51
C GLU A 87 6.55 -6.98 -27.81
N VAL A 88 7.45 -7.97 -27.73
CA VAL A 88 7.87 -8.76 -28.90
C VAL A 88 6.67 -9.45 -29.56
N LEU A 89 5.77 -10.05 -28.78
CA LEU A 89 4.56 -10.71 -29.29
C LEU A 89 3.54 -9.71 -29.86
N GLU A 90 3.41 -8.53 -29.26
CA GLU A 90 2.52 -7.47 -29.75
C GLU A 90 3.01 -6.86 -31.07
N GLY A 91 4.34 -6.80 -31.27
CA GLY A 91 4.97 -6.31 -32.50
C GLY A 91 4.91 -7.26 -33.68
N LEU A 92 4.45 -8.51 -33.50
CA LEU A 92 4.29 -9.45 -34.61
C LEU A 92 3.19 -9.02 -35.58
N GLU A 93 3.38 -9.33 -36.87
CA GLU A 93 2.41 -9.03 -37.92
C GLU A 93 1.00 -9.53 -37.59
N GLU A 94 0.00 -8.81 -38.11
CA GLU A 94 -1.40 -9.17 -37.93
C GLU A 94 -1.68 -10.54 -38.58
N GLY A 95 -2.27 -11.46 -37.83
CA GLY A 95 -2.54 -12.84 -38.26
C GLY A 95 -1.56 -13.89 -37.74
N THR A 96 -0.37 -13.51 -37.27
CA THR A 96 0.63 -14.45 -36.72
C THR A 96 0.18 -15.09 -35.40
N LEU A 97 -0.55 -14.33 -34.58
CA LEU A 97 -1.12 -14.81 -33.31
C LEU A 97 -2.63 -15.02 -33.44
N PRO A 98 -3.16 -16.18 -33.03
CA PRO A 98 -4.61 -16.36 -32.87
C PRO A 98 -5.20 -15.32 -31.91
N ASP A 99 -6.42 -14.84 -32.19
CA ASP A 99 -7.09 -13.82 -31.37
C ASP A 99 -7.23 -14.22 -29.90
N SER A 100 -7.40 -15.52 -29.61
CA SER A 100 -7.45 -16.06 -28.25
C SER A 100 -6.12 -15.88 -27.51
N VAL A 101 -5.00 -16.09 -28.20
CA VAL A 101 -3.65 -15.91 -27.64
C VAL A 101 -3.37 -14.43 -27.47
N ARG A 102 -3.68 -13.59 -28.46
CA ARG A 102 -3.54 -12.13 -28.36
C ARG A 102 -4.35 -11.56 -27.17
N THR A 103 -5.57 -12.04 -26.99
CA THR A 103 -6.42 -11.68 -25.84
C THR A 103 -5.77 -12.11 -24.53
N ALA A 104 -5.31 -13.36 -24.41
CA ALA A 104 -4.64 -13.84 -23.20
C ALA A 104 -3.38 -13.03 -22.87
N VAL A 105 -2.59 -12.67 -23.90
CA VAL A 105 -1.39 -11.84 -23.77
C VAL A 105 -1.73 -10.50 -23.13
N LEU A 106 -2.72 -9.78 -23.66
CA LEU A 106 -3.16 -8.49 -23.15
C LEU A 106 -3.78 -8.58 -21.74
N VAL A 107 -4.56 -9.63 -21.47
CA VAL A 107 -5.20 -9.86 -20.17
C VAL A 107 -4.18 -10.13 -19.06
N ASP A 108 -3.10 -10.85 -19.38
CA ASP A 108 -1.99 -11.09 -18.44
C ASP A 108 -1.13 -9.83 -18.27
N LYS A 109 -0.84 -9.11 -19.36
CA LYS A 109 -0.13 -7.81 -19.33
C LYS A 109 -0.82 -6.84 -18.38
N ALA A 110 -2.14 -6.68 -18.52
CA ALA A 110 -2.95 -5.88 -17.63
C ALA A 110 -2.96 -6.39 -16.18
N GLY A 111 -2.74 -7.70 -15.97
CA GLY A 111 -2.55 -8.27 -14.63
C GLY A 111 -1.28 -7.83 -13.98
N TRP A 112 -0.17 -7.97 -14.68
CA TRP A 112 1.14 -7.59 -14.18
C TRP A 112 1.22 -6.08 -13.94
N LEU A 113 0.72 -5.27 -14.88
CA LEU A 113 0.66 -3.81 -14.70
C LEU A 113 -0.22 -3.42 -13.50
N GLY A 114 -1.36 -4.09 -13.31
CA GLY A 114 -2.23 -3.87 -12.14
C GLY A 114 -1.58 -4.28 -10.82
N GLU A 115 -0.84 -5.39 -10.79
CA GLU A 115 -0.04 -5.83 -9.63
C GLU A 115 1.04 -4.81 -9.26
N LEU A 116 1.61 -4.12 -10.25
CA LEU A 116 2.59 -3.05 -10.06
C LEU A 116 1.96 -1.68 -9.71
N GLY A 117 0.64 -1.54 -9.76
CA GLY A 117 -0.07 -0.28 -9.53
C GLY A 117 -0.11 0.66 -10.73
N ARG A 118 0.32 0.20 -11.91
CA ARG A 118 0.25 0.95 -13.19
C ARG A 118 -1.17 0.81 -13.79
N PHE A 119 -2.18 1.30 -13.05
CA PHE A 119 -3.60 1.05 -13.35
C PHE A 119 -4.04 1.62 -14.70
N THR A 120 -3.57 2.81 -15.08
CA THR A 120 -3.89 3.44 -16.37
C THR A 120 -3.36 2.60 -17.53
N GLU A 121 -2.10 2.17 -17.46
CA GLU A 121 -1.49 1.32 -18.50
C GLU A 121 -2.11 -0.08 -18.53
N ALA A 122 -2.51 -0.61 -17.39
CA ALA A 122 -3.27 -1.85 -17.31
C ALA A 122 -4.63 -1.73 -18.01
N ALA A 123 -5.30 -0.58 -17.86
CA ALA A 123 -6.55 -0.29 -18.56
C ALA A 123 -6.31 -0.16 -20.08
N ASP A 124 -5.26 0.54 -20.50
CA ASP A 124 -4.87 0.66 -21.92
C ASP A 124 -4.62 -0.70 -22.57
N ALA A 125 -3.91 -1.60 -21.88
CA ALA A 125 -3.69 -2.96 -22.35
C ALA A 125 -5.02 -3.71 -22.60
N LEU A 126 -6.02 -3.56 -21.73
CA LEU A 126 -7.34 -4.18 -21.93
C LEU A 126 -8.18 -3.48 -23.00
N ARG A 127 -7.99 -2.19 -23.26
CA ARG A 127 -8.65 -1.49 -24.39
C ARG A 127 -8.20 -2.08 -25.74
N GLY A 128 -6.98 -2.60 -25.82
CA GLY A 128 -6.44 -3.26 -27.01
C GLY A 128 -7.06 -4.63 -27.34
N VAL A 129 -7.86 -5.22 -26.44
CA VAL A 129 -8.51 -6.52 -26.67
C VAL A 129 -9.62 -6.38 -27.71
N ARG A 130 -9.53 -7.17 -28.79
CA ARG A 130 -10.57 -7.24 -29.82
C ARG A 130 -11.77 -8.01 -29.29
N ASN A 131 -12.97 -7.45 -29.41
CA ASN A 131 -14.24 -8.06 -28.97
C ASN A 131 -14.22 -8.58 -27.51
N PRO A 132 -13.96 -7.72 -26.52
CA PRO A 132 -13.80 -8.18 -25.14
C PRO A 132 -15.10 -8.75 -24.57
N ASP A 133 -14.97 -9.87 -23.86
CA ASP A 133 -16.07 -10.47 -23.14
C ASP A 133 -16.49 -9.62 -21.92
N SER A 134 -17.51 -10.07 -21.19
CA SER A 134 -18.00 -9.33 -20.02
C SER A 134 -16.97 -9.28 -18.88
N ALA A 135 -16.14 -10.31 -18.72
CA ALA A 135 -15.14 -10.38 -17.66
C ALA A 135 -14.00 -9.38 -17.91
N VAL A 136 -13.52 -9.29 -19.15
CA VAL A 136 -12.52 -8.30 -19.56
C VAL A 136 -13.07 -6.88 -19.41
N LYS A 137 -14.31 -6.61 -19.84
CA LYS A 137 -14.96 -5.29 -19.66
C LYS A 137 -15.10 -4.89 -18.20
N MET A 138 -15.50 -5.82 -17.33
CA MET A 138 -15.59 -5.55 -15.88
C MET A 138 -14.23 -5.27 -15.27
N ARG A 139 -13.20 -5.99 -15.70
CA ARG A 139 -11.83 -5.76 -15.24
C ARG A 139 -11.29 -4.41 -15.69
N LEU A 140 -11.53 -4.03 -16.95
CA LEU A 140 -11.20 -2.72 -17.48
C LEU A 140 -11.91 -1.61 -16.67
N ALA A 141 -13.21 -1.73 -16.43
CA ALA A 141 -13.96 -0.76 -15.64
C ALA A 141 -13.47 -0.67 -14.19
N ALA A 142 -13.03 -1.78 -13.58
CA ALA A 142 -12.44 -1.77 -12.25
C ALA A 142 -11.07 -1.05 -12.22
N LEU A 143 -10.22 -1.28 -13.22
CA LEU A 143 -8.93 -0.58 -13.35
C LEU A 143 -9.12 0.93 -13.59
N LEU A 144 -10.09 1.32 -14.41
CA LEU A 144 -10.44 2.74 -14.62
C LEU A 144 -10.94 3.40 -13.33
N LEU A 145 -11.74 2.69 -12.54
CA LEU A 145 -12.16 3.22 -11.24
C LEU A 145 -10.96 3.37 -10.28
N GLN A 146 -9.96 2.49 -10.37
CA GLN A 146 -8.72 2.59 -9.57
C GLN A 146 -7.79 3.71 -10.06
N SER A 147 -7.77 4.03 -11.37
CA SER A 147 -7.02 5.17 -11.91
C SER A 147 -7.70 6.51 -11.68
N GLY A 148 -8.96 6.52 -11.21
CA GLY A 148 -9.75 7.74 -10.97
C GLY A 148 -10.73 8.11 -12.09
N ASP A 149 -10.79 7.33 -13.16
CA ASP A 149 -11.64 7.56 -14.34
C ASP A 149 -13.06 7.00 -14.15
N ALA A 150 -13.76 7.46 -13.12
CA ALA A 150 -15.09 6.96 -12.74
C ALA A 150 -16.13 7.09 -13.88
N LYS A 151 -16.04 8.14 -14.71
CA LYS A 151 -16.94 8.38 -15.85
C LYS A 151 -16.81 7.30 -16.94
N GLU A 152 -15.59 6.88 -17.24
CA GLU A 152 -15.38 5.84 -18.27
C GLU A 152 -15.70 4.46 -17.72
N ALA A 153 -15.41 4.20 -16.43
CA ALA A 153 -15.85 2.99 -15.75
C ALA A 153 -17.39 2.85 -15.78
N GLU A 154 -18.12 3.94 -15.53
CA GLU A 154 -19.58 3.99 -15.61
C GLU A 154 -20.10 3.61 -17.00
N ALA A 155 -19.51 4.17 -18.06
CA ALA A 155 -19.88 3.92 -19.45
C ALA A 155 -19.68 2.45 -19.86
N LEU A 156 -18.73 1.74 -19.23
CA LEU A 156 -18.54 0.30 -19.42
C LEU A 156 -19.56 -0.53 -18.64
N TYR A 157 -19.84 -0.17 -17.38
CA TYR A 157 -20.81 -0.92 -16.57
C TYR A 157 -22.24 -0.79 -17.09
N ARG A 158 -22.66 0.39 -17.58
CA ARG A 158 -24.07 0.62 -17.93
C ARG A 158 -24.61 -0.34 -18.99
N PRO A 159 -23.96 -0.58 -20.14
CA PRO A 159 -24.45 -1.53 -21.14
C PRO A 159 -24.51 -2.98 -20.65
N MET A 160 -23.73 -3.33 -19.61
CA MET A 160 -23.74 -4.66 -19.00
C MET A 160 -24.95 -4.90 -18.08
N THR A 161 -25.69 -3.84 -17.71
CA THR A 161 -26.94 -3.95 -16.93
C THR A 161 -28.15 -4.41 -17.76
N LEU A 162 -28.03 -4.41 -19.10
CA LEU A 162 -29.14 -4.74 -20.01
C LEU A 162 -29.53 -6.22 -19.95
N TRP A 163 -30.81 -6.51 -20.20
CA TRP A 163 -31.42 -7.85 -20.12
C TRP A 163 -30.73 -8.94 -20.94
N ARG A 164 -30.07 -8.58 -22.05
CA ARG A 164 -29.32 -9.51 -22.90
C ARG A 164 -28.15 -10.19 -22.19
N ASN A 165 -27.62 -9.58 -21.12
CA ASN A 165 -26.52 -10.14 -20.35
C ASN A 165 -27.04 -11.12 -19.28
N PRO A 166 -26.27 -12.16 -18.90
CA PRO A 166 -26.65 -13.06 -17.82
C PRO A 166 -26.90 -12.34 -16.48
N PRO A 167 -27.78 -12.85 -15.59
CA PRO A 167 -28.01 -12.27 -14.27
C PRO A 167 -26.73 -12.05 -13.44
N SER A 168 -25.76 -12.98 -13.52
CA SER A 168 -24.47 -12.85 -12.84
C SER A 168 -23.65 -11.66 -13.34
N VAL A 169 -23.74 -11.32 -14.63
CA VAL A 169 -23.09 -10.15 -15.22
C VAL A 169 -23.83 -8.88 -14.82
N ARG A 170 -25.16 -8.87 -14.93
CA ARG A 170 -25.97 -7.69 -14.60
C ARG A 170 -25.81 -7.26 -13.14
N ILE A 171 -25.82 -8.20 -12.19
CA ILE A 171 -25.65 -7.85 -10.77
C ILE A 171 -24.27 -7.27 -10.48
N GLN A 172 -23.22 -7.78 -11.13
CA GLN A 172 -21.86 -7.25 -10.99
C GLN A 172 -21.73 -5.86 -11.63
N ALA A 173 -22.41 -5.63 -12.75
CA ALA A 173 -22.47 -4.31 -13.39
C ALA A 173 -23.16 -3.28 -12.48
N TRP A 174 -24.31 -3.63 -11.88
CA TRP A 174 -24.97 -2.78 -10.89
C TRP A 174 -24.08 -2.52 -9.65
N ALA A 175 -23.35 -3.53 -9.20
CA ALA A 175 -22.38 -3.39 -8.12
C ALA A 175 -21.26 -2.40 -8.48
N GLY A 176 -20.73 -2.47 -9.71
CA GLY A 176 -19.74 -1.52 -10.25
C GLY A 176 -20.27 -0.09 -10.34
N LEU A 177 -21.51 0.09 -10.82
CA LEU A 177 -22.17 1.40 -10.87
C LEU A 177 -22.37 2.01 -9.49
N LEU A 178 -22.70 1.20 -8.48
CA LEU A 178 -22.80 1.68 -7.10
C LEU A 178 -21.45 2.20 -6.59
N ARG A 179 -20.34 1.51 -6.93
CA ARG A 179 -18.99 2.01 -6.59
C ARG A 179 -18.69 3.32 -7.31
N CYS A 180 -18.99 3.43 -8.60
CA CYS A 180 -18.82 4.68 -9.35
C CYS A 180 -19.60 5.83 -8.68
N ARG A 181 -20.85 5.59 -8.25
CA ARG A 181 -21.69 6.58 -7.55
C ARG A 181 -21.13 7.03 -6.20
N VAL A 182 -20.53 6.11 -5.45
CA VAL A 182 -19.92 6.38 -4.14
C VAL A 182 -18.59 7.12 -4.31
N THR A 183 -17.81 6.80 -5.34
CA THR A 183 -16.54 7.46 -5.67
C THR A 183 -16.77 8.87 -6.21
N ASP A 184 -17.65 9.03 -7.20
CA ASP A 184 -18.02 10.32 -7.78
C ASP A 184 -19.55 10.45 -7.86
N PRO A 185 -20.14 11.27 -6.96
CA PRO A 185 -21.57 11.51 -6.94
C PRO A 185 -22.19 12.07 -8.23
N ALA A 186 -21.41 12.75 -9.07
CA ALA A 186 -21.91 13.40 -10.28
C ALA A 186 -21.97 12.46 -11.49
N VAL A 187 -21.25 11.33 -11.45
CA VAL A 187 -21.07 10.44 -12.61
C VAL A 187 -22.29 9.54 -12.86
N VAL A 188 -22.94 9.05 -11.81
CA VAL A 188 -24.11 8.16 -11.93
C VAL A 188 -25.38 8.94 -11.62
N VAL A 189 -26.26 9.04 -12.62
CA VAL A 189 -27.54 9.80 -12.54
C VAL A 189 -28.45 9.29 -11.42
N GLU A 190 -28.47 7.97 -11.23
CA GLU A 190 -29.33 7.31 -10.25
C GLU A 190 -28.75 7.49 -8.84
N ASP A 191 -29.60 7.72 -7.84
CA ASP A 191 -29.14 7.72 -6.46
C ASP A 191 -28.67 6.33 -6.00
N GLY A 192 -27.83 6.30 -4.96
CA GLY A 192 -27.24 5.06 -4.46
C GLY A 192 -28.28 4.03 -4.00
N GLU A 193 -29.40 4.50 -3.43
CA GLU A 193 -30.49 3.64 -2.95
C GLU A 193 -31.23 2.95 -4.11
N THR A 194 -31.49 3.66 -5.20
CA THR A 194 -32.10 3.12 -6.42
C THR A 194 -31.21 2.05 -7.04
N VAL A 195 -29.90 2.31 -7.13
CA VAL A 195 -28.94 1.32 -7.61
C VAL A 195 -28.93 0.08 -6.70
N ALA A 196 -28.96 0.27 -5.39
CA ALA A 196 -29.00 -0.82 -4.41
C ALA A 196 -30.28 -1.68 -4.52
N GLN A 197 -31.44 -1.07 -4.75
CA GLN A 197 -32.69 -1.81 -4.99
C GLN A 197 -32.60 -2.70 -6.24
N LYS A 198 -31.94 -2.23 -7.30
CA LYS A 198 -31.70 -3.03 -8.50
C LYS A 198 -30.76 -4.22 -8.25
N ILE A 199 -29.72 -4.03 -7.42
CA ILE A 199 -28.86 -5.14 -6.97
C ILE A 199 -29.70 -6.21 -6.25
N VAL A 200 -30.57 -5.79 -5.32
CA VAL A 200 -31.44 -6.71 -4.59
C VAL A 200 -32.39 -7.47 -5.53
N ALA A 201 -33.02 -6.77 -6.48
CA ALA A 201 -33.91 -7.40 -7.47
C ALA A 201 -33.19 -8.43 -8.34
N GLU A 202 -31.96 -8.11 -8.80
CA GLU A 202 -31.16 -9.03 -9.61
C GLU A 202 -30.65 -10.23 -8.81
N SER A 203 -30.41 -10.09 -7.50
CA SER A 203 -29.96 -11.21 -6.65
C SER A 203 -30.91 -12.41 -6.69
N GLY A 204 -32.23 -12.19 -6.71
CA GLY A 204 -33.22 -13.25 -6.85
C GLY A 204 -33.11 -14.01 -8.18
N ARG A 205 -32.70 -13.33 -9.26
CA ARG A 205 -32.49 -13.94 -10.57
C ARG A 205 -31.18 -14.74 -10.61
N VAL A 206 -30.13 -14.24 -9.97
CA VAL A 206 -28.85 -14.96 -9.82
C VAL A 206 -29.05 -16.27 -9.06
N LEU A 207 -29.85 -16.26 -7.98
CA LEU A 207 -30.15 -17.46 -7.19
C LEU A 207 -30.92 -18.53 -8.00
N ARG A 208 -31.84 -18.10 -8.88
CA ARG A 208 -32.61 -19.00 -9.75
C ARG A 208 -31.86 -19.42 -11.02
N MET A 209 -30.74 -18.76 -11.33
CA MET A 209 -29.95 -19.06 -12.52
C MET A 209 -29.37 -20.49 -12.44
N LYS A 210 -29.49 -21.24 -13.54
CA LYS A 210 -28.79 -22.52 -13.75
C LYS A 210 -27.34 -22.26 -14.15
N GLY A 211 -26.39 -23.03 -13.64
CA GLY A 211 -24.97 -22.90 -13.97
C GLY A 211 -24.06 -23.05 -12.75
N GLU A 212 -22.77 -22.73 -12.94
CA GLU A 212 -21.71 -22.94 -11.96
C GLU A 212 -21.98 -22.22 -10.63
N PRO A 213 -22.06 -22.94 -9.50
CA PRO A 213 -22.27 -22.34 -8.18
C PRO A 213 -21.21 -21.28 -7.82
N ALA A 214 -19.95 -21.48 -8.21
CA ALA A 214 -18.87 -20.54 -7.95
C ALA A 214 -19.06 -19.18 -8.65
N VAL A 215 -19.54 -19.17 -9.90
CA VAL A 215 -19.86 -17.93 -10.64
C VAL A 215 -20.97 -17.15 -9.94
N ARG A 216 -22.01 -17.86 -9.48
CA ARG A 216 -23.12 -17.26 -8.72
C ARG A 216 -22.63 -16.70 -7.38
N ALA A 217 -21.83 -17.46 -6.65
CA ALA A 217 -21.26 -17.03 -5.37
C ALA A 217 -20.40 -15.76 -5.52
N ARG A 218 -19.51 -15.69 -6.53
CA ARG A 218 -18.69 -14.49 -6.81
C ARG A 218 -19.55 -13.28 -7.19
N ALA A 219 -20.59 -13.48 -7.99
CA ALA A 219 -21.51 -12.40 -8.38
C ALA A 219 -22.26 -11.81 -7.17
N LEU A 220 -22.75 -12.67 -6.27
CA LEU A 220 -23.41 -12.25 -5.03
C LEU A 220 -22.42 -11.59 -4.05
N ARG A 221 -21.18 -12.07 -3.97
CA ARG A 221 -20.11 -11.46 -3.18
C ARG A 221 -19.79 -10.04 -3.63
N ALA A 222 -19.60 -9.82 -4.93
CA ALA A 222 -19.32 -8.50 -5.49
C ALA A 222 -20.46 -7.50 -5.24
N ALA A 223 -21.70 -7.98 -5.35
CA ALA A 223 -22.90 -7.22 -5.02
C ALA A 223 -22.96 -6.86 -3.53
N ALA A 224 -22.73 -7.82 -2.64
CA ALA A 224 -22.73 -7.61 -1.20
C ALA A 224 -21.67 -6.60 -0.76
N SER A 225 -20.43 -6.74 -1.27
CA SER A 225 -19.34 -5.81 -0.99
C SER A 225 -19.68 -4.37 -1.39
N SER A 226 -20.39 -4.18 -2.51
CA SER A 226 -20.81 -2.83 -2.94
C SER A 226 -21.98 -2.29 -2.10
N LEU A 227 -22.92 -3.15 -1.71
CA LEU A 227 -24.02 -2.76 -0.81
C LEU A 227 -23.52 -2.36 0.59
N GLN A 228 -22.38 -2.90 1.05
CA GLN A 228 -21.76 -2.50 2.32
C GLN A 228 -21.28 -1.04 2.34
N LEU A 229 -21.14 -0.40 1.17
CA LEU A 229 -20.85 1.03 1.07
C LEU A 229 -22.03 1.89 1.55
N LEU A 230 -23.23 1.33 1.65
CA LEU A 230 -24.44 2.01 2.08
C LEU A 230 -24.94 1.44 3.43
N GLN A 231 -24.97 2.28 4.48
CA GLN A 231 -25.36 1.84 5.83
C GLN A 231 -26.74 1.19 5.89
N ARG A 232 -27.72 1.68 5.11
CA ARG A 232 -29.10 1.15 5.06
C ARG A 232 -29.19 -0.27 4.50
N HIS A 233 -28.21 -0.71 3.71
CA HIS A 233 -28.23 -1.98 3.01
C HIS A 233 -27.35 -3.07 3.64
N GLN A 234 -26.84 -2.86 4.85
CA GLN A 234 -26.07 -3.88 5.58
C GLN A 234 -26.80 -5.22 5.69
N ARG A 235 -28.10 -5.22 6.01
CA ARG A 235 -28.91 -6.45 6.09
C ARG A 235 -28.98 -7.20 4.76
N ASN A 236 -29.12 -6.46 3.65
CA ASN A 236 -29.14 -7.05 2.31
C ASN A 236 -27.77 -7.65 1.97
N ALA A 237 -26.69 -6.93 2.25
CA ALA A 237 -25.33 -7.45 2.05
C ALA A 237 -25.09 -8.74 2.86
N SER A 238 -25.48 -8.77 4.14
CA SER A 238 -25.38 -9.95 5.01
C SER A 238 -26.16 -11.14 4.45
N PHE A 239 -27.37 -10.92 3.93
CA PHE A 239 -28.16 -11.97 3.27
C PHE A 239 -27.47 -12.50 2.01
N LEU A 240 -26.93 -11.62 1.16
CA LEU A 240 -26.23 -12.02 -0.05
C LEU A 240 -24.95 -12.80 0.25
N LEU A 241 -24.18 -12.40 1.26
CA LEU A 241 -22.98 -13.13 1.71
C LEU A 241 -23.32 -14.52 2.23
N PHE A 242 -24.39 -14.65 3.03
CA PHE A 242 -24.86 -15.96 3.50
C PHE A 242 -25.21 -16.89 2.32
N ARG A 243 -25.97 -16.38 1.35
CA ARG A 243 -26.33 -17.16 0.15
C ARG A 243 -25.12 -17.49 -0.71
N ALA A 244 -24.16 -16.58 -0.84
CA ALA A 244 -22.91 -16.82 -1.54
C ALA A 244 -22.10 -17.94 -0.85
N LEU A 245 -22.02 -17.93 0.48
CA LEU A 245 -21.34 -18.96 1.26
C LEU A 245 -21.95 -20.35 1.03
N SER A 246 -23.28 -20.48 1.09
CA SER A 246 -23.96 -21.77 0.81
C SER A 246 -23.71 -22.26 -0.61
N LEU A 247 -23.63 -21.35 -1.59
CA LEU A 247 -23.30 -21.72 -2.98
C LEU A 247 -21.83 -22.14 -3.14
N ALA A 248 -20.90 -21.52 -2.41
CA ALA A 248 -19.49 -21.86 -2.43
C ALA A 248 -19.21 -23.21 -1.76
N GLU A 249 -19.91 -23.54 -0.67
CA GLU A 249 -19.84 -24.86 -0.05
C GLU A 249 -20.22 -25.97 -1.05
N GLY A 250 -21.29 -25.76 -1.82
CA GLY A 250 -21.71 -26.69 -2.88
C GLY A 250 -20.85 -26.68 -4.14
N SER A 251 -19.87 -25.78 -4.28
CA SER A 251 -19.02 -25.67 -5.48
C SER A 251 -17.72 -26.47 -5.38
N GLY A 252 -17.34 -26.92 -4.18
CA GLY A 252 -16.03 -27.56 -3.93
C GLY A 252 -14.83 -26.60 -3.96
N ASP A 253 -15.05 -25.29 -4.16
CA ASP A 253 -13.98 -24.28 -4.16
C ASP A 253 -13.67 -23.87 -2.72
N ARG A 254 -12.75 -24.63 -2.09
CA ARG A 254 -12.39 -24.42 -0.68
C ARG A 254 -11.86 -23.02 -0.40
N PHE A 255 -11.13 -22.41 -1.34
CA PHE A 255 -10.59 -21.07 -1.16
C PHE A 255 -11.71 -20.02 -1.15
N LEU A 256 -12.60 -20.08 -2.14
CA LEU A 256 -13.78 -19.21 -2.19
C LEU A 256 -14.66 -19.37 -0.94
N TYR A 257 -14.85 -20.62 -0.48
CA TYR A 257 -15.59 -20.91 0.75
C TYR A 257 -14.97 -20.22 1.97
N GLN A 258 -13.65 -20.31 2.17
CA GLN A 258 -13.00 -19.70 3.35
C GLN A 258 -13.03 -18.17 3.31
N VAL A 259 -12.84 -17.56 2.13
CA VAL A 259 -12.99 -16.10 1.98
C VAL A 259 -14.43 -15.66 2.30
N LEU A 260 -15.44 -16.37 1.77
CA LEU A 260 -16.83 -16.06 2.07
C LEU A 260 -17.21 -16.35 3.51
N ARG A 261 -16.61 -17.35 4.14
CA ARG A 261 -16.81 -17.67 5.55
C ARG A 261 -16.32 -16.53 6.44
N LEU A 262 -15.18 -15.92 6.09
CA LEU A 262 -14.68 -14.71 6.75
C LEU A 262 -15.67 -13.55 6.64
N GLU A 263 -16.01 -13.19 5.40
CA GLU A 263 -16.85 -12.02 5.09
C GLU A 263 -18.27 -12.18 5.66
N SER A 264 -18.86 -13.37 5.51
CA SER A 264 -20.19 -13.69 6.02
C SER A 264 -20.23 -13.69 7.54
N ASN A 265 -19.21 -14.24 8.22
CA ASN A 265 -19.18 -14.22 9.68
C ASN A 265 -19.08 -12.78 10.21
N ALA A 266 -18.23 -11.95 9.60
CA ALA A 266 -18.07 -10.55 9.95
C ALA A 266 -19.36 -9.72 9.80
N ALA A 267 -20.18 -10.06 8.79
CA ALA A 267 -21.40 -9.35 8.46
C ALA A 267 -22.65 -9.82 9.24
N ILE A 268 -22.64 -11.03 9.83
CA ILE A 268 -23.87 -11.64 10.40
C ILE A 268 -23.77 -11.84 11.91
N VAL A 269 -22.78 -12.62 12.38
CA VAL A 269 -22.79 -13.17 13.76
C VAL A 269 -21.52 -12.85 14.54
N ARG A 270 -20.38 -12.65 13.87
CA ARG A 270 -19.06 -12.39 14.48
C ARG A 270 -18.70 -13.39 15.58
N LYS A 271 -18.83 -14.68 15.28
CA LYS A 271 -18.41 -15.76 16.18
C LYS A 271 -16.90 -15.96 16.10
N GLU A 272 -16.27 -16.30 17.22
CA GLU A 272 -14.83 -16.53 17.31
C GLU A 272 -14.35 -17.73 16.49
N VAL A 273 -15.06 -18.86 16.54
CA VAL A 273 -14.62 -20.13 15.93
C VAL A 273 -14.39 -20.02 14.41
N PRO A 274 -15.32 -19.47 13.60
CA PRO A 274 -15.07 -19.27 12.18
C PRO A 274 -13.84 -18.40 11.87
N PHE A 275 -13.58 -17.37 12.67
CA PHE A 275 -12.40 -16.53 12.46
C PHE A 275 -11.10 -17.28 12.78
N ARG A 276 -11.06 -18.07 13.86
CA ARG A 276 -9.90 -18.90 14.21
C ARG A 276 -9.59 -19.93 13.12
N GLU A 277 -10.61 -20.63 12.62
CA GLU A 277 -10.44 -21.64 11.57
C GLU A 277 -10.01 -21.03 10.23
N VAL A 278 -10.57 -19.86 9.86
CA VAL A 278 -10.14 -19.16 8.64
C VAL A 278 -8.71 -18.64 8.79
N ALA A 279 -8.33 -18.10 9.95
CA ALA A 279 -6.97 -17.66 10.20
C ALA A 279 -5.96 -18.81 10.06
N ALA A 280 -6.28 -19.98 10.63
CA ALA A 280 -5.47 -21.20 10.48
C ALA A 280 -5.38 -21.65 9.02
N TYR A 281 -6.49 -21.64 8.28
CA TYR A 281 -6.48 -21.98 6.86
C TYR A 281 -5.55 -21.05 6.06
N PHE A 282 -5.61 -19.74 6.29
CA PHE A 282 -4.72 -18.79 5.61
C PHE A 282 -3.26 -18.96 6.01
N GLU A 283 -2.97 -19.30 7.27
CA GLU A 283 -1.63 -19.64 7.72
C GLU A 283 -1.06 -20.87 7.00
N GLU A 284 -1.83 -21.96 6.95
CA GLU A 284 -1.45 -23.21 6.26
C GLU A 284 -1.15 -22.99 4.77
N HIS A 285 -1.81 -22.00 4.15
CA HIS A 285 -1.63 -21.67 2.73
C HIS A 285 -0.69 -20.48 2.52
N GLY A 286 0.04 -20.03 3.54
CA GLY A 286 1.02 -18.94 3.40
C GLY A 286 0.42 -17.55 3.13
N LEU A 287 -0.90 -17.35 3.29
CA LEU A 287 -1.59 -16.09 3.03
C LEU A 287 -1.58 -15.17 4.26
N SER A 288 -0.39 -14.73 4.69
CA SER A 288 -0.19 -14.01 5.96
C SER A 288 -1.02 -12.72 6.12
N TYR A 289 -1.23 -11.94 5.05
CA TYR A 289 -2.05 -10.73 5.14
C TYR A 289 -3.56 -11.05 5.24
N ALA A 290 -4.00 -12.16 4.64
CA ALA A 290 -5.36 -12.67 4.81
C ALA A 290 -5.59 -13.19 6.23
N ARG A 291 -4.59 -13.91 6.78
CA ARG A 291 -4.57 -14.31 8.19
C ARG A 291 -4.67 -13.09 9.11
N ALA A 292 -3.87 -12.05 8.87
CA ALA A 292 -3.93 -10.82 9.63
C ALA A 292 -5.34 -10.21 9.64
N SER A 293 -5.96 -10.13 8.45
CA SER A 293 -7.36 -9.68 8.34
C SER A 293 -8.33 -10.55 9.15
N ALA A 294 -8.15 -11.87 9.19
CA ALA A 294 -8.99 -12.76 9.99
C ALA A 294 -8.80 -12.54 11.50
N LEU A 295 -7.56 -12.31 11.94
CA LEU A 295 -7.23 -12.01 13.33
C LEU A 295 -7.76 -10.64 13.78
N PHE A 296 -7.69 -9.63 12.90
CA PHE A 296 -8.32 -8.33 13.15
C PHE A 296 -9.83 -8.46 13.34
N MET A 297 -10.52 -9.25 12.51
CA MET A 297 -11.94 -9.52 12.69
C MET A 297 -12.24 -10.37 13.94
N LEU A 298 -11.37 -11.32 14.28
CA LEU A 298 -11.48 -12.12 15.50
C LEU A 298 -11.52 -11.22 16.73
N SER A 299 -10.68 -10.18 16.78
CA SER A 299 -10.64 -9.22 17.90
C SER A 299 -11.98 -8.51 18.15
N GLU A 300 -12.87 -8.45 17.15
CA GLU A 300 -14.20 -7.86 17.23
C GLU A 300 -15.29 -8.89 17.59
N ALA A 301 -14.95 -10.17 17.74
CA ALA A 301 -15.90 -11.24 18.02
C ALA A 301 -16.47 -11.14 19.43
N GLY A 302 -17.73 -11.57 19.60
CA GLY A 302 -18.31 -11.75 20.94
C GLY A 302 -17.74 -13.01 21.60
N GLY A 303 -17.55 -12.99 22.93
CA GLY A 303 -17.06 -14.14 23.71
C GLY A 303 -15.59 -14.10 24.11
N LEU A 304 -14.77 -13.24 23.49
CA LEU A 304 -13.36 -13.10 23.82
C LEU A 304 -13.09 -12.20 25.02
N THR A 305 -12.14 -12.62 25.85
CA THR A 305 -11.52 -11.80 26.90
C THR A 305 -10.63 -10.70 26.30
N ASP A 306 -10.37 -9.63 27.05
CA ASP A 306 -9.46 -8.55 26.61
C ASP A 306 -8.06 -9.08 26.25
N LYS A 307 -7.56 -10.06 27.00
CA LYS A 307 -6.27 -10.72 26.71
C LYS A 307 -6.27 -11.42 25.35
N GLU A 308 -7.34 -12.14 25.03
CA GLU A 308 -7.47 -12.80 23.72
C GLU A 308 -7.63 -11.78 22.58
N ARG A 309 -8.34 -10.66 22.82
CA ARG A 309 -8.46 -9.58 21.84
C ARG A 309 -7.10 -8.94 21.55
N ILE A 310 -6.33 -8.62 22.59
CA ILE A 310 -4.97 -8.08 22.46
C ILE A 310 -4.09 -9.08 21.69
N SER A 311 -4.06 -10.36 22.08
CA SER A 311 -3.27 -11.40 21.39
C SER A 311 -3.62 -11.48 19.91
N ALA A 312 -4.92 -11.51 19.57
CA ALA A 312 -5.36 -11.56 18.17
C ALA A 312 -4.91 -10.32 17.38
N LEU A 313 -4.99 -9.13 17.96
CA LEU A 313 -4.54 -7.90 17.32
C LEU A 313 -3.02 -7.87 17.12
N GLU A 314 -2.24 -8.22 18.15
CA GLU A 314 -0.78 -8.27 18.10
C GLU A 314 -0.26 -9.30 17.09
N GLU A 315 -0.86 -10.50 17.08
CA GLU A 315 -0.57 -11.54 16.09
C GLU A 315 -0.98 -11.09 14.68
N GLY A 316 -2.08 -10.37 14.55
CA GLY A 316 -2.53 -9.79 13.28
C GLY A 316 -1.51 -8.81 12.70
N PHE A 317 -1.02 -7.87 13.52
CA PHE A 317 0.03 -6.95 13.09
C PHE A 317 1.35 -7.66 12.83
N ALA A 318 1.71 -8.68 13.62
CA ALA A 318 2.89 -9.50 13.36
C ALA A 318 2.83 -10.23 12.01
N ALA A 319 1.66 -10.78 11.65
CA ALA A 319 1.46 -11.45 10.36
C ALA A 319 1.46 -10.47 9.18
N ALA A 320 0.93 -9.25 9.38
CA ALA A 320 0.80 -8.25 8.33
C ALA A 320 2.11 -7.53 7.98
N TRP A 321 3.03 -7.37 8.94
CA TRP A 321 4.14 -6.43 8.81
C TRP A 321 5.01 -6.63 7.56
N GLN A 322 5.30 -7.89 7.22
CA GLN A 322 6.08 -8.29 6.04
C GLN A 322 5.21 -8.75 4.87
N SER A 323 3.89 -8.74 4.98
CA SER A 323 2.98 -9.27 3.96
C SER A 323 1.98 -8.23 3.44
N ALA A 324 2.02 -7.02 3.98
CA ALA A 324 1.19 -5.91 3.57
C ALA A 324 1.39 -5.61 2.06
N PRO A 325 0.32 -5.64 1.26
CA PRO A 325 0.41 -5.28 -0.14
C PRO A 325 0.67 -3.78 -0.30
N PRO A 326 1.31 -3.36 -1.40
CA PRO A 326 1.50 -1.96 -1.72
C PRO A 326 0.15 -1.24 -1.89
N TYR A 327 -0.85 -1.85 -2.52
CA TYR A 327 -2.15 -1.23 -2.82
C TYR A 327 -3.30 -2.04 -2.20
N PRO A 328 -3.46 -2.02 -0.86
CA PRO A 328 -4.55 -2.74 -0.20
C PRO A 328 -5.90 -2.18 -0.64
N SER A 329 -6.93 -3.04 -0.74
CA SER A 329 -8.29 -2.57 -0.98
C SER A 329 -8.77 -1.66 0.17
N PRO A 330 -9.67 -0.68 -0.10
CA PRO A 330 -10.14 0.26 0.92
C PRO A 330 -10.72 -0.44 2.16
N ALA A 331 -11.41 -1.58 1.97
CA ALA A 331 -11.97 -2.35 3.06
C ALA A 331 -10.90 -3.02 3.95
N MET A 332 -9.79 -3.48 3.37
CA MET A 332 -8.67 -4.04 4.13
C MET A 332 -7.92 -2.93 4.89
N LEU A 333 -7.65 -1.81 4.24
CA LEU A 333 -6.98 -0.67 4.89
C LEU A 333 -7.81 -0.11 6.05
N ALA A 334 -9.13 0.05 5.86
CA ALA A 334 -10.03 0.49 6.93
C ALA A 334 -10.05 -0.48 8.12
N ARG A 335 -9.93 -1.79 7.85
CA ARG A 335 -9.86 -2.83 8.89
C ARG A 335 -8.55 -2.76 9.68
N GLU A 336 -7.43 -2.58 8.99
CA GLU A 336 -6.12 -2.36 9.63
C GLU A 336 -6.14 -1.13 10.53
N ASN A 337 -6.65 0.00 10.04
CA ASN A 337 -6.75 1.23 10.81
C ASN A 337 -7.65 1.07 12.04
N ARG A 338 -8.79 0.38 11.91
CA ARG A 338 -9.66 0.10 13.07
C ARG A 338 -8.99 -0.84 14.08
N ALA A 339 -8.33 -1.90 13.61
CA ALA A 339 -7.60 -2.82 14.47
C ALA A 339 -6.53 -2.10 15.31
N ALA A 340 -5.87 -1.10 14.71
CA ALA A 340 -4.91 -0.26 15.40
C ALA A 340 -5.56 0.58 16.51
N LEU A 341 -6.67 1.25 16.21
CA LEU A 341 -7.41 2.04 17.20
C LEU A 341 -7.90 1.17 18.37
N HIS A 342 -8.40 -0.04 18.07
CA HIS A 342 -8.81 -1.00 19.10
C HIS A 342 -7.63 -1.41 19.99
N LEU A 343 -6.50 -1.81 19.38
CA LEU A 343 -5.32 -2.26 20.12
C LEU A 343 -4.78 -1.15 21.03
N ASN A 344 -4.64 0.07 20.49
CA ASN A 344 -4.26 1.24 21.27
C ASN A 344 -5.23 1.48 22.44
N GLY A 345 -6.54 1.33 22.22
CA GLY A 345 -7.55 1.49 23.27
C GLY A 345 -7.40 0.48 24.41
N PHE A 346 -7.14 -0.80 24.09
CA PHE A 346 -6.91 -1.83 25.11
C PHE A 346 -5.63 -1.58 25.90
N LEU A 347 -4.56 -1.16 25.23
CA LEU A 347 -3.25 -0.91 25.84
C LEU A 347 -3.15 0.44 26.58
N LEU A 348 -3.99 1.42 26.25
CA LEU A 348 -4.11 2.67 27.03
C LEU A 348 -4.89 2.46 28.32
N LYS A 349 -5.92 1.60 28.31
CA LYS A 349 -6.71 1.28 29.52
C LYS A 349 -5.92 0.47 30.55
N ASN A 350 -5.02 -0.39 30.09
CA ASN A 350 -4.11 -1.16 30.93
C ASN A 350 -2.69 -0.64 30.64
N PRO A 351 -2.10 0.25 31.46
CA PRO A 351 -0.92 1.05 31.10
C PRO A 351 0.32 0.19 30.81
N ARG A 352 0.37 -0.37 29.59
CA ARG A 352 1.40 -1.26 29.06
C ARG A 352 2.26 -0.48 28.07
N ILE A 353 2.98 0.49 28.63
CA ILE A 353 3.69 1.54 27.88
C ILE A 353 4.67 0.97 26.85
N PHE A 354 5.37 -0.12 27.17
CA PHE A 354 6.31 -0.76 26.24
C PHE A 354 5.58 -1.46 25.07
N GLU A 355 4.45 -2.10 25.33
CA GLU A 355 3.65 -2.73 24.26
C GLU A 355 3.06 -1.68 23.32
N LEU A 356 2.68 -0.51 23.83
CA LEU A 356 2.25 0.62 22.99
C LEU A 356 3.36 1.08 22.05
N PHE A 357 4.61 1.13 22.51
CA PHE A 357 5.75 1.43 21.65
C PHE A 357 5.93 0.36 20.56
N ASP A 358 5.91 -0.92 20.93
CA ASP A 358 6.12 -2.02 19.98
C ASP A 358 5.02 -2.07 18.90
N VAL A 359 3.77 -1.84 19.29
CA VAL A 359 2.64 -1.76 18.36
C VAL A 359 2.77 -0.57 17.43
N ALA A 360 3.04 0.62 17.98
CA ALA A 360 3.27 1.83 17.20
C ALA A 360 4.40 1.63 16.18
N GLN A 361 5.48 0.96 16.58
CA GLN A 361 6.59 0.64 15.71
C GLN A 361 6.19 -0.31 14.58
N ARG A 362 5.43 -1.39 14.87
CA ARG A 362 4.96 -2.33 13.82
C ARG A 362 4.04 -1.66 12.81
N MET A 363 3.13 -0.81 13.28
CA MET A 363 2.24 -0.04 12.40
C MET A 363 3.03 0.91 11.50
N GLY A 364 3.95 1.68 12.08
CA GLY A 364 4.83 2.57 11.31
C GLY A 364 5.67 1.81 10.28
N MET A 365 6.14 0.60 10.64
CA MET A 365 6.88 -0.27 9.71
C MET A 365 6.04 -0.73 8.51
N MET A 366 4.76 -1.04 8.71
CA MET A 366 3.88 -1.45 7.61
C MET A 366 3.74 -0.35 6.58
N ARG A 367 3.52 0.90 7.02
CA ARG A 367 3.39 2.03 6.11
C ARG A 367 4.72 2.39 5.46
N LEU A 368 5.81 2.44 6.23
CA LEU A 368 7.16 2.65 5.71
C LEU A 368 7.52 1.60 4.65
N GLY A 369 7.19 0.34 4.91
CA GLY A 369 7.37 -0.77 3.97
C GLY A 369 6.58 -0.57 2.68
N ARG A 370 5.31 -0.17 2.76
CA ARG A 370 4.49 0.19 1.60
C ARG A 370 5.09 1.34 0.79
N SER A 371 5.53 2.41 1.46
CA SER A 371 6.17 3.56 0.79
C SER A 371 7.44 3.16 0.07
N LEU A 372 8.27 2.32 0.71
CA LEU A 372 9.51 1.80 0.12
C LEU A 372 9.25 0.99 -1.16
N ILE A 373 8.30 0.05 -1.13
CA ILE A 373 8.04 -0.83 -2.28
C ILE A 373 7.25 -0.13 -3.41
N ARG A 374 6.38 0.84 -3.08
CA ARG A 374 5.72 1.70 -4.09
C ARG A 374 6.74 2.59 -4.80
N GLY A 375 7.69 3.14 -4.05
CA GLY A 375 8.78 3.96 -4.57
C GLY A 375 9.96 3.18 -5.13
N GLY A 376 9.85 1.87 -5.33
CA GLY A 376 10.99 1.04 -5.75
C GLY A 376 11.70 1.56 -6.99
N GLU A 377 10.97 2.11 -7.96
CA GLU A 377 11.51 2.70 -9.20
C GLU A 377 12.33 3.98 -8.98
N GLU A 378 12.04 4.70 -7.90
CA GLU A 378 12.76 5.91 -7.49
C GLU A 378 14.06 5.58 -6.75
N PHE A 379 14.32 4.31 -6.39
CA PHE A 379 15.53 3.90 -5.69
C PHE A 379 16.79 4.38 -6.42
N ARG A 380 17.67 5.09 -5.70
CA ARG A 380 18.97 5.55 -6.18
C ARG A 380 20.04 5.23 -5.15
N LEU A 381 21.22 4.85 -5.62
CA LEU A 381 22.38 4.53 -4.79
C LEU A 381 23.46 5.61 -4.95
N GLY A 382 23.14 6.84 -4.57
CA GLY A 382 24.04 8.00 -4.71
C GLY A 382 24.51 8.27 -6.15
N THR A 383 25.26 9.34 -6.37
CA THR A 383 25.82 9.64 -7.70
C THR A 383 27.08 8.81 -7.97
N GLY A 384 27.02 7.91 -8.96
CA GLY A 384 28.20 7.36 -9.63
C GLY A 384 28.90 6.15 -9.00
N THR A 385 28.26 5.39 -8.10
CA THR A 385 29.00 4.37 -7.33
C THR A 385 28.72 2.90 -7.65
N ALA A 386 27.56 2.49 -8.20
CA ALA A 386 27.35 1.12 -8.74
C ALA A 386 25.99 1.00 -9.47
N PRO A 387 25.90 1.34 -10.77
CA PRO A 387 24.63 1.32 -11.51
C PRO A 387 24.00 -0.09 -11.58
N GLU A 388 24.82 -1.16 -11.58
CA GLU A 388 24.33 -2.53 -11.60
C GLU A 388 23.66 -2.93 -10.28
N LEU A 389 24.25 -2.55 -9.14
CA LEU A 389 23.68 -2.80 -7.82
C LEU A 389 22.37 -2.02 -7.65
N GLU A 390 22.35 -0.76 -8.08
CA GLU A 390 21.14 0.08 -8.05
C GLU A 390 20.01 -0.54 -8.88
N THR A 391 20.32 -0.94 -10.12
CA THR A 391 19.36 -1.56 -11.03
C THR A 391 18.80 -2.86 -10.45
N GLU A 392 19.67 -3.69 -9.86
CA GLU A 392 19.26 -4.95 -9.27
C GLU A 392 18.37 -4.75 -8.04
N VAL A 393 18.70 -3.81 -7.14
CA VAL A 393 17.86 -3.51 -5.97
C VAL A 393 16.50 -2.93 -6.39
N ARG A 394 16.49 -1.99 -7.35
CA ARG A 394 15.26 -1.43 -7.92
C ARG A 394 14.36 -2.54 -8.46
N ARG A 395 14.93 -3.42 -9.29
CA ARG A 395 14.22 -4.57 -9.85
C ARG A 395 13.62 -5.43 -8.74
N LEU A 396 14.40 -5.80 -7.73
CA LEU A 396 13.91 -6.64 -6.62
C LEU A 396 12.77 -5.98 -5.84
N LEU A 397 12.83 -4.66 -5.59
CA LEU A 397 11.76 -3.94 -4.90
C LEU A 397 10.45 -3.97 -5.70
N VAL A 398 10.52 -3.72 -7.02
CA VAL A 398 9.37 -3.76 -7.93
C VAL A 398 8.78 -5.18 -8.01
N GLU A 399 9.62 -6.20 -8.19
CA GLU A 399 9.19 -7.61 -8.26
C GLU A 399 8.54 -8.05 -6.92
N ILE A 400 9.12 -7.69 -5.77
CA ILE A 400 8.54 -7.96 -4.44
C ILE A 400 7.19 -7.26 -4.28
N SER A 401 7.09 -5.99 -4.71
CA SER A 401 5.87 -5.18 -4.65
C SER A 401 4.71 -5.88 -5.38
N GLY A 402 4.92 -6.25 -6.65
CA GLY A 402 3.89 -6.92 -7.45
C GLY A 402 3.50 -8.30 -6.91
N LEU A 403 4.46 -9.09 -6.42
CA LEU A 403 4.17 -10.41 -5.82
C LEU A 403 3.34 -10.30 -4.52
N LEU A 404 3.60 -9.28 -3.69
CA LEU A 404 2.78 -8.98 -2.51
C LEU A 404 1.36 -8.56 -2.91
N GLN A 405 1.23 -7.70 -3.92
CA GLN A 405 -0.07 -7.29 -4.45
C GLN A 405 -0.85 -8.49 -5.00
N ARG A 406 -0.22 -9.38 -5.77
CA ARG A 406 -0.84 -10.59 -6.30
C ARG A 406 -1.50 -11.44 -5.22
N LYS A 407 -0.83 -11.63 -4.07
CA LYS A 407 -1.39 -12.41 -2.96
C LYS A 407 -2.63 -11.75 -2.34
N ALA A 408 -2.64 -10.43 -2.24
CA ALA A 408 -3.83 -9.69 -1.81
C ALA A 408 -4.96 -9.81 -2.84
N ASP A 409 -4.65 -9.66 -4.12
CA ASP A 409 -5.58 -9.80 -5.23
C ASP A 409 -6.25 -11.18 -5.29
N MET A 410 -5.54 -12.25 -4.93
CA MET A 410 -6.14 -13.60 -4.82
C MET A 410 -7.30 -13.61 -3.84
N VAL A 411 -7.15 -12.97 -2.68
CA VAL A 411 -8.17 -12.89 -1.62
C VAL A 411 -9.28 -11.93 -2.03
N ASP A 412 -8.94 -10.75 -2.55
CA ASP A 412 -9.91 -9.75 -3.00
C ASP A 412 -10.80 -10.30 -4.13
N ARG A 413 -10.25 -11.13 -5.03
CA ARG A 413 -11.02 -11.79 -6.10
C ARG A 413 -11.62 -13.14 -5.68
N ALA A 414 -11.18 -13.72 -4.57
CA ALA A 414 -11.47 -15.11 -4.15
C ALA A 414 -11.23 -16.11 -5.30
N ALA A 415 -10.07 -15.98 -5.94
CA ALA A 415 -9.63 -16.77 -7.08
C ALA A 415 -8.10 -16.81 -7.17
N GLY A 416 -7.54 -17.65 -8.05
CA GLY A 416 -6.10 -17.64 -8.34
C GLY A 416 -5.20 -18.34 -7.33
N ILE A 417 -5.76 -19.03 -6.32
CA ILE A 417 -4.99 -19.73 -5.27
C ILE A 417 -3.98 -20.74 -5.81
N GLY A 418 -4.21 -21.31 -7.00
CA GLY A 418 -3.28 -22.22 -7.66
C GLY A 418 -1.90 -21.62 -7.95
N MET A 419 -1.79 -20.30 -8.06
CA MET A 419 -0.52 -19.59 -8.28
C MET A 419 0.24 -19.28 -6.98
N ASN A 420 -0.37 -19.49 -5.80
CA ASN A 420 0.19 -19.02 -4.54
C ASN A 420 1.53 -19.68 -4.21
N ARG A 421 1.68 -20.98 -4.44
CA ARG A 421 2.94 -21.69 -4.19
C ARG A 421 4.11 -21.11 -4.99
N ALA A 422 3.91 -20.84 -6.27
CA ALA A 422 4.94 -20.23 -7.13
C ALA A 422 5.24 -18.79 -6.69
N THR A 423 4.19 -18.04 -6.33
CA THR A 423 4.30 -16.66 -5.82
C THR A 423 5.11 -16.61 -4.52
N ASP A 424 4.88 -17.54 -3.59
CA ASP A 424 5.60 -17.65 -2.32
C ASP A 424 7.07 -18.00 -2.50
N GLN A 425 7.35 -18.98 -3.38
CA GLN A 425 8.72 -19.36 -3.71
C GLN A 425 9.47 -18.17 -4.32
N ALA A 426 8.87 -17.48 -5.29
CA ALA A 426 9.46 -16.30 -5.91
C ALA A 426 9.72 -15.20 -4.87
N LEU A 427 8.72 -14.85 -4.06
CA LEU A 427 8.85 -13.81 -3.05
C LEU A 427 10.00 -14.09 -2.08
N ASN A 428 10.13 -15.33 -1.61
CA ASN A 428 11.21 -15.74 -0.72
C ASN A 428 12.59 -15.68 -1.40
N MET A 429 12.70 -16.10 -2.66
CA MET A 429 13.95 -15.98 -3.43
C MET A 429 14.36 -14.51 -3.63
N LYS A 430 13.42 -13.64 -4.00
CA LYS A 430 13.70 -12.20 -4.21
C LYS A 430 14.09 -11.51 -2.91
N ARG A 431 13.43 -11.83 -1.80
CA ARG A 431 13.81 -11.34 -0.46
C ARG A 431 15.19 -11.83 -0.04
N GLY A 432 15.47 -13.12 -0.22
CA GLY A 432 16.80 -13.69 0.05
C GLY A 432 17.88 -12.96 -0.74
N ARG A 433 17.64 -12.74 -2.03
CA ARG A 433 18.56 -11.98 -2.88
C ARG A 433 18.74 -10.53 -2.42
N LEU A 434 17.66 -9.84 -2.04
CA LEU A 434 17.75 -8.48 -1.49
C LEU A 434 18.61 -8.45 -0.22
N PHE A 435 18.43 -9.43 0.68
CA PHE A 435 19.24 -9.56 1.90
C PHE A 435 20.73 -9.82 1.61
N GLU A 436 21.06 -10.62 0.59
CA GLU A 436 22.44 -10.84 0.13
C GLU A 436 23.11 -9.56 -0.37
N LEU A 437 22.35 -8.62 -0.94
CA LEU A 437 22.86 -7.36 -1.48
C LEU A 437 23.03 -6.27 -0.41
N LEU A 438 22.37 -6.39 0.76
CA LEU A 438 22.40 -5.38 1.82
C LEU A 438 23.82 -5.03 2.30
N PRO A 439 24.77 -5.96 2.47
CA PRO A 439 26.14 -5.60 2.86
C PRO A 439 26.81 -4.67 1.83
N SER A 440 26.62 -4.94 0.54
CA SER A 440 27.16 -4.10 -0.54
C SER A 440 26.53 -2.72 -0.58
N VAL A 441 25.21 -2.63 -0.32
CA VAL A 441 24.51 -1.34 -0.18
C VAL A 441 25.03 -0.62 1.06
N ARG A 442 25.19 -1.29 2.20
CA ARG A 442 25.60 -0.70 3.48
C ARG A 442 26.97 -0.05 3.44
N VAL A 443 27.92 -0.65 2.70
CA VAL A 443 29.26 -0.07 2.52
C VAL A 443 29.21 1.30 1.84
N ARG A 444 28.18 1.53 1.00
CA ARG A 444 28.05 2.74 0.19
C ARG A 444 27.10 3.75 0.83
N GLU A 445 25.93 3.28 1.23
CA GLU A 445 24.83 4.08 1.78
C GLU A 445 24.19 3.35 2.99
N PRO A 446 24.75 3.50 4.20
CA PRO A 446 24.27 2.83 5.41
C PRO A 446 22.80 3.10 5.74
N ALA A 447 22.34 4.33 5.52
CA ALA A 447 20.96 4.75 5.76
C ALA A 447 19.98 4.00 4.84
N ILE A 448 20.31 3.92 3.55
CA ILE A 448 19.53 3.18 2.55
C ILE A 448 19.52 1.68 2.89
N ALA A 449 20.66 1.09 3.27
CA ALA A 449 20.69 -0.30 3.70
C ALA A 449 19.82 -0.57 4.95
N SER A 450 19.75 0.40 5.87
CA SER A 450 18.88 0.32 7.05
C SER A 450 17.40 0.39 6.66
N ALA A 451 17.05 1.21 5.66
CA ALA A 451 15.71 1.27 5.09
C ALA A 451 15.31 -0.06 4.43
N LEU A 452 16.16 -0.61 3.56
CA LEU A 452 15.90 -1.86 2.85
C LEU A 452 15.79 -3.08 3.77
N ALA A 453 16.52 -3.11 4.89
CA ALA A 453 16.43 -4.21 5.85
C ALA A 453 15.05 -4.29 6.52
N LEU A 454 14.30 -3.18 6.56
CA LEU A 454 12.97 -3.01 7.15
C LEU A 454 12.78 -3.56 8.58
N ASN A 455 13.82 -3.99 9.30
CA ASN A 455 13.64 -4.56 10.64
C ASN A 455 13.13 -3.51 11.63
N PRO A 456 12.17 -3.87 12.52
CA PRO A 456 11.65 -2.96 13.53
C PRO A 456 12.78 -2.53 14.48
N VAL A 457 12.75 -1.26 14.89
CA VAL A 457 13.68 -0.74 15.89
C VAL A 457 13.14 -0.98 17.30
N THR A 458 14.03 -1.22 18.25
CA THR A 458 13.66 -1.33 19.66
C THR A 458 13.58 0.06 20.29
N LEU A 459 12.86 0.19 21.40
CA LEU A 459 12.86 1.42 22.21
C LEU A 459 14.28 1.84 22.56
N ARG A 460 15.12 0.88 22.97
CA ARG A 460 16.53 1.13 23.30
C ARG A 460 17.29 1.74 22.12
N THR A 461 17.11 1.21 20.91
CA THR A 461 17.76 1.75 19.70
C THR A 461 17.33 3.20 19.44
N VAL A 462 16.05 3.52 19.62
CA VAL A 462 15.54 4.88 19.47
C VAL A 462 16.14 5.80 20.53
N GLN A 463 16.16 5.36 21.79
CA GLN A 463 16.74 6.11 22.92
C GLN A 463 18.24 6.35 22.77
N GLU A 464 19.01 5.37 22.30
CA GLU A 464 20.43 5.50 22.02
C GLU A 464 20.72 6.46 20.86
N THR A 465 19.78 6.58 19.91
CA THR A 465 19.89 7.49 18.76
C THR A 465 19.51 8.94 19.12
N LEU A 466 18.75 9.16 20.19
CA LEU A 466 18.31 10.49 20.60
C LEU A 466 19.45 11.34 21.20
N GLY A 467 19.50 12.61 20.79
CA GLY A 467 20.29 13.65 21.45
C GLY A 467 19.80 13.91 22.88
N ASP A 468 20.66 14.50 23.72
CA ASP A 468 20.30 14.80 25.12
C ASP A 468 19.18 15.86 25.22
N ASP A 469 19.05 16.73 24.22
CA ASP A 469 18.05 17.80 24.10
C ASP A 469 16.86 17.44 23.18
N GLN A 470 16.77 16.17 22.75
CA GLN A 470 15.76 15.68 21.81
C GLN A 470 14.74 14.76 22.49
N ALA A 471 13.47 14.90 22.08
CA ALA A 471 12.43 13.94 22.38
C ALA A 471 11.60 13.60 21.14
N ILE A 472 11.07 12.38 21.11
CA ILE A 472 10.06 11.97 20.12
C ILE A 472 8.69 12.03 20.76
N VAL A 473 7.75 12.62 20.04
CA VAL A 473 6.35 12.75 20.44
C VAL A 473 5.49 11.97 19.45
N ARG A 474 4.73 11.01 19.94
CA ARG A 474 3.81 10.23 19.13
C ARG A 474 2.38 10.34 19.67
N PRO A 475 1.45 10.95 18.91
CA PRO A 475 0.03 10.86 19.19
C PRO A 475 -0.44 9.40 19.09
N ILE A 476 -1.18 8.94 20.09
CA ILE A 476 -1.80 7.62 20.14
C ILE A 476 -3.30 7.80 20.20
N PHE A 477 -4.00 7.26 19.20
CA PHE A 477 -5.44 7.31 19.10
C PHE A 477 -6.06 5.94 19.28
N SER A 478 -7.21 5.94 19.94
CA SER A 478 -8.16 4.82 19.99
C SER A 478 -9.55 5.35 19.67
N ASP A 479 -10.57 4.48 19.67
CA ASP A 479 -11.94 4.88 19.38
C ASP A 479 -12.53 5.85 20.42
N SER A 480 -11.99 5.86 21.64
CA SER A 480 -12.54 6.63 22.76
C SER A 480 -11.52 7.47 23.51
N LEU A 481 -10.23 7.15 23.40
CA LEU A 481 -9.15 7.83 24.13
C LEU A 481 -8.12 8.40 23.15
N ALA A 482 -7.54 9.52 23.54
CA ALA A 482 -6.34 10.07 22.95
C ALA A 482 -5.23 10.15 24.00
N ALA A 483 -4.00 9.96 23.58
CA ALA A 483 -2.83 10.13 24.44
C ALA A 483 -1.63 10.57 23.60
N VAL A 484 -0.58 11.01 24.27
CA VAL A 484 0.68 11.34 23.63
C VAL A 484 1.78 10.55 24.32
N MET A 485 2.51 9.74 23.56
CA MET A 485 3.71 9.06 24.02
C MET A 485 4.91 9.97 23.79
N VAL A 486 5.71 10.16 24.84
CA VAL A 486 6.94 10.94 24.82
C VAL A 486 8.11 10.02 25.09
N VAL A 487 9.03 9.94 24.14
CA VAL A 487 10.25 9.14 24.22
C VAL A 487 11.44 10.08 24.34
N GLY A 488 12.06 10.12 25.51
CA GLY A 488 13.34 10.77 25.73
C GLY A 488 14.48 9.75 25.80
N LYS A 489 15.72 10.24 25.90
CA LYS A 489 16.92 9.39 25.92
C LYS A 489 16.98 8.38 27.08
N ARG A 490 16.33 8.69 28.20
CA ARG A 490 16.37 7.86 29.42
C ARG A 490 15.00 7.50 29.97
N ASP A 491 13.95 7.98 29.33
CA ASP A 491 12.59 7.90 29.84
C ASP A 491 11.58 7.69 28.71
N LEU A 492 10.45 7.09 29.09
CA LEU A 492 9.31 6.83 28.23
C LEU A 492 8.06 7.12 29.04
N GLN A 493 7.23 8.03 28.56
CA GLN A 493 6.06 8.51 29.27
C GLN A 493 4.83 8.49 28.36
N ILE A 494 3.65 8.30 28.95
CA ILE A 494 2.37 8.50 28.27
C ILE A 494 1.59 9.57 28.98
N VAL A 495 1.27 10.62 28.24
CA VAL A 495 0.43 11.71 28.71
C VAL A 495 -0.97 11.49 28.17
N GLY A 496 -1.91 11.17 29.07
CA GLY A 496 -3.30 10.95 28.70
C GLY A 496 -4.05 12.24 28.38
N SER A 497 -4.96 12.18 27.41
CA SER A 497 -5.92 13.25 27.15
C SER A 497 -6.99 13.30 28.25
N VAL A 498 -7.44 14.52 28.57
CA VAL A 498 -8.62 14.76 29.42
C VAL A 498 -9.92 14.67 28.61
N ALA A 499 -9.84 14.77 27.27
CA ALA A 499 -10.98 14.72 26.36
C ALA A 499 -11.03 13.37 25.61
N ALA A 500 -12.22 12.74 25.62
CA ALA A 500 -12.50 11.49 24.96
C ALA A 500 -13.09 11.71 23.55
N PHE A 501 -12.92 10.73 22.68
CA PHE A 501 -13.64 10.66 21.39
C PHE A 501 -15.03 10.05 21.58
N ASP A 502 -15.94 10.38 20.67
CA ASP A 502 -17.30 9.81 20.63
C ASP A 502 -17.75 9.50 19.19
N SER A 503 -19.02 9.13 19.03
CA SER A 503 -19.58 8.75 17.72
C SER A 503 -19.67 9.90 16.71
N LEU A 504 -19.71 11.14 17.16
CA LEU A 504 -19.77 12.35 16.32
C LEU A 504 -18.38 12.94 16.09
N HIS A 505 -17.43 12.64 16.97
CA HIS A 505 -16.09 13.19 16.99
C HIS A 505 -15.06 12.05 17.07
N THR A 506 -14.78 11.45 15.91
CA THR A 506 -13.80 10.36 15.77
C THR A 506 -12.39 10.91 15.51
N PRO A 507 -11.31 10.13 15.74
CA PRO A 507 -9.94 10.57 15.44
C PRO A 507 -9.77 11.08 13.99
N SER A 508 -10.36 10.39 13.03
CA SER A 508 -10.30 10.78 11.62
C SER A 508 -11.02 12.10 11.31
N ILE A 509 -12.18 12.34 11.94
CA ILE A 509 -12.92 13.60 11.81
C ILE A 509 -12.11 14.73 12.44
N ALA A 510 -11.53 14.49 13.62
CA ALA A 510 -10.76 15.49 14.34
C ALA A 510 -9.52 15.94 13.57
N VAL A 511 -8.70 14.99 13.12
CA VAL A 511 -7.52 15.30 12.29
C VAL A 511 -7.93 16.06 11.02
N ALA A 512 -8.97 15.60 10.31
CA ALA A 512 -9.43 16.23 9.08
C ALA A 512 -10.00 17.64 9.31
N GLY A 513 -10.73 17.85 10.42
CA GLY A 513 -11.27 19.14 10.80
C GLY A 513 -10.17 20.14 11.17
N ILE A 514 -9.18 19.73 11.96
CA ILE A 514 -8.00 20.56 12.26
C ILE A 514 -7.32 21.02 10.97
N ARG A 515 -7.11 20.10 10.01
CA ARG A 515 -6.49 20.45 8.72
C ARG A 515 -7.33 21.45 7.92
N ARG A 516 -8.67 21.32 7.96
CA ARG A 516 -9.58 22.26 7.29
C ARG A 516 -9.52 23.64 7.95
N GLU A 517 -9.62 23.69 9.28
CA GLU A 517 -9.55 24.93 10.05
C GLU A 517 -8.21 25.64 9.85
N LEU A 518 -7.10 24.89 9.72
CA LEU A 518 -5.81 25.47 9.36
C LEU A 518 -5.75 26.01 7.94
N ALA A 519 -6.37 25.35 6.96
CA ALA A 519 -6.39 25.86 5.60
C ALA A 519 -7.11 27.22 5.51
N ASP A 520 -8.03 27.51 6.44
CA ASP A 520 -8.80 28.75 6.50
C ASP A 520 -8.03 29.92 7.18
N GLY A 521 -6.94 29.67 7.92
CA GLY A 521 -6.11 30.72 8.51
C GLY A 521 -4.96 30.23 9.41
N PRO A 522 -3.91 31.04 9.66
CA PRO A 522 -2.69 30.57 10.32
C PRO A 522 -2.79 30.62 11.84
N GLY A 523 -2.37 29.55 12.51
CA GLY A 523 -2.19 29.53 13.96
C GLY A 523 -3.45 29.23 14.77
N PHE A 524 -3.27 29.02 16.08
CA PHE A 524 -4.34 28.57 16.98
C PHE A 524 -5.50 29.56 17.14
N SER A 525 -5.33 30.84 16.79
CA SER A 525 -6.43 31.81 16.80
C SER A 525 -7.51 31.50 15.76
N HIS A 526 -7.17 30.80 14.67
CA HIS A 526 -8.10 30.38 13.62
C HIS A 526 -8.74 29.02 13.91
N LEU A 527 -8.12 28.25 14.79
CA LEU A 527 -8.62 26.98 15.34
C LEU A 527 -9.72 27.18 16.42
N LYS A 528 -10.44 28.31 16.39
CA LYS A 528 -11.43 28.68 17.42
C LYS A 528 -12.84 28.26 17.00
N GLY A 529 -13.45 27.39 17.80
CA GLY A 529 -14.86 26.98 17.67
C GLY A 529 -15.10 25.57 17.12
N GLY A 530 -14.08 24.70 17.08
CA GLY A 530 -14.18 23.35 16.53
C GLY A 530 -13.12 22.37 17.05
N GLU A 531 -12.54 21.59 16.14
CA GLU A 531 -11.58 20.50 16.40
C GLU A 531 -10.24 21.00 16.98
N GLY A 532 -9.92 22.25 16.70
CA GLY A 532 -8.76 22.95 17.26
C GLY A 532 -8.73 23.08 18.79
N GLU A 533 -9.87 23.39 19.42
CA GLU A 533 -9.96 23.48 20.89
C GLU A 533 -9.79 22.09 21.53
N TRP A 534 -10.36 21.07 20.89
CA TRP A 534 -10.12 19.68 21.30
C TRP A 534 -8.64 19.34 21.19
N PHE A 535 -7.96 19.63 20.07
CA PHE A 535 -6.53 19.35 19.89
C PHE A 535 -5.68 20.01 20.99
N GLU A 536 -5.96 21.28 21.29
CA GLU A 536 -5.27 22.01 22.33
C GLU A 536 -5.43 21.33 23.70
N ARG A 537 -6.67 20.99 24.08
CA ARG A 537 -6.98 20.43 25.40
C ARG A 537 -6.57 18.96 25.55
N ALA A 538 -6.71 18.19 24.48
CA ALA A 538 -6.56 16.75 24.47
C ALA A 538 -5.10 16.32 24.32
N LEU A 539 -4.34 17.00 23.46
CA LEU A 539 -2.99 16.58 23.07
C LEU A 539 -1.94 17.62 23.43
N PHE A 540 -2.16 18.89 23.04
CA PHE A 540 -1.10 19.89 23.12
C PHE A 540 -0.79 20.34 24.54
N ARG A 541 -1.79 20.80 25.31
CA ARG A 541 -1.58 21.27 26.70
C ARG A 541 -1.02 20.17 27.61
N PRO A 542 -1.53 18.93 27.58
CA PRO A 542 -0.93 17.85 28.38
C PRO A 542 0.53 17.60 28.02
N LEU A 543 0.88 17.69 26.73
CA LEU A 543 2.24 17.47 26.24
C LEU A 543 3.25 18.49 26.78
N LEU A 544 2.85 19.76 26.95
CA LEU A 544 3.77 20.86 27.29
C LEU A 544 4.70 20.54 28.45
N THR A 545 4.17 20.07 29.58
CA THR A 545 4.98 19.75 30.76
C THR A 545 5.99 18.64 30.48
N ALA A 546 5.61 17.62 29.69
CA ALA A 546 6.48 16.49 29.37
C ALA A 546 7.60 16.87 28.40
N VAL A 547 7.42 17.91 27.57
CA VAL A 547 8.41 18.34 26.58
C VAL A 547 9.29 19.51 27.04
N GLN A 548 8.97 20.17 28.16
CA GLN A 548 9.76 21.28 28.72
C GLN A 548 11.28 21.02 28.78
N PRO A 549 11.77 19.82 29.15
CA PRO A 549 13.21 19.56 29.23
C PRO A 549 13.94 19.56 27.87
N TYR A 550 13.22 19.49 26.75
CA TYR A 550 13.80 19.25 25.44
C TYR A 550 13.64 20.47 24.53
N SER A 551 14.70 20.86 23.83
CA SER A 551 14.64 21.98 22.88
C SER A 551 14.18 21.54 21.49
N ARG A 552 14.31 20.25 21.16
CA ARG A 552 13.98 19.68 19.85
C ARG A 552 12.97 18.54 19.99
N ILE A 553 11.87 18.66 19.27
CA ILE A 553 10.75 17.73 19.32
C ILE A 553 10.51 17.14 17.93
N VAL A 554 10.67 15.83 17.82
CA VAL A 554 10.36 15.09 16.59
C VAL A 554 8.99 14.46 16.75
N VAL A 555 8.00 14.94 16.01
CA VAL A 555 6.65 14.39 16.01
C VAL A 555 6.60 13.19 15.05
N VAL A 556 6.34 12.00 15.59
CA VAL A 556 6.19 10.75 14.83
C VAL A 556 4.72 10.37 14.77
N ALA A 557 4.07 10.61 13.64
CA ALA A 557 2.62 10.43 13.52
C ALA A 557 2.18 9.80 12.19
N ASP A 558 1.12 8.99 12.28
CA ASP A 558 0.43 8.47 11.09
C ASP A 558 -0.32 9.56 10.34
N ASP A 559 -0.88 10.48 11.10
CA ASP A 559 -1.57 11.66 10.63
C ASP A 559 -0.89 12.88 11.23
N VAL A 560 -0.34 13.73 10.38
CA VAL A 560 0.39 14.92 10.83
C VAL A 560 -0.58 15.87 11.53
N LEU A 561 -0.20 16.30 12.73
CA LEU A 561 -0.92 17.24 13.59
C LEU A 561 -0.07 18.48 13.83
N PRO A 562 -0.67 19.67 13.96
CA PRO A 562 0.07 20.93 13.93
C PRO A 562 0.67 21.33 15.29
N PHE A 563 1.48 20.45 15.91
CA PHE A 563 2.17 20.73 17.18
C PHE A 563 3.17 21.90 17.11
N HIS A 564 3.50 22.38 15.91
CA HIS A 564 4.42 23.49 15.71
C HIS A 564 3.76 24.86 15.86
N LEU A 565 2.43 24.93 16.01
CA LEU A 565 1.72 26.20 16.06
C LEU A 565 1.78 26.85 17.45
N PRO A 566 1.79 28.19 17.51
CA PRO A 566 1.86 28.89 18.79
C PRO A 566 0.50 28.99 19.49
N LEU A 567 0.45 28.65 20.79
CA LEU A 567 -0.76 28.80 21.61
C LEU A 567 -1.13 30.27 21.86
N PRO A 568 -2.44 30.61 21.96
CA PRO A 568 -2.88 31.95 22.34
C PRO A 568 -2.46 32.29 23.78
N GLY A 569 -1.70 33.36 23.98
CA GLY A 569 -1.35 33.88 25.31
C GLY A 569 -0.33 33.06 26.12
N ALA A 570 0.26 32.01 25.53
CA ALA A 570 1.36 31.29 26.15
C ALA A 570 2.67 32.09 26.02
N ALA A 571 3.49 32.11 27.08
CA ALA A 571 4.85 32.63 27.00
C ALA A 571 5.71 31.68 26.14
N ARG A 572 5.74 31.96 24.84
CA ARG A 572 6.66 31.48 23.79
C ARG A 572 6.69 29.97 23.48
N PRO A 573 5.79 29.52 22.60
CA PRO A 573 5.94 28.30 21.78
C PRO A 573 7.25 28.27 20.95
N GLU A 574 7.89 29.43 20.78
CA GLU A 574 9.20 29.64 20.15
C GLU A 574 10.37 28.91 20.85
N GLN A 575 10.18 28.29 22.02
CA GLN A 575 11.26 27.57 22.71
C GLN A 575 11.59 26.20 22.11
N HIS A 576 10.66 25.58 21.39
CA HIS A 576 10.82 24.24 20.85
C HIS A 576 10.93 24.23 19.32
N ARG A 577 11.86 23.46 18.79
CA ARG A 577 11.98 23.18 17.36
C ARG A 577 11.23 21.91 17.04
N PHE A 578 10.17 22.03 16.23
CA PHE A 578 9.37 20.89 15.80
C PHE A 578 9.78 20.41 14.42
N SER A 579 10.01 19.12 14.30
CA SER A 579 10.14 18.39 13.04
C SER A 579 9.19 17.20 13.02
N TYR A 580 8.86 16.74 11.82
CA TYR A 580 7.86 15.70 11.61
C TYR A 580 8.47 14.51 10.90
N LEU A 581 8.04 13.32 11.31
CA LEU A 581 8.33 12.04 10.70
C LEU A 581 7.13 11.12 10.83
N HIS A 582 7.18 10.01 10.12
CA HIS A 582 6.11 9.04 10.12
C HIS A 582 6.34 7.87 11.08
N SER A 583 7.59 7.40 11.22
CA SER A 583 7.92 6.23 12.07
C SER A 583 9.22 6.38 12.86
N PHE A 584 9.37 5.62 13.95
CA PHE A 584 10.64 5.59 14.70
C PHE A 584 11.78 4.99 13.88
N LYS A 585 11.47 4.04 12.98
CA LYS A 585 12.46 3.48 12.07
C LYS A 585 13.02 4.56 11.13
N GLU A 586 12.15 5.40 10.59
CA GLU A 586 12.53 6.54 9.76
C GLU A 586 13.43 7.51 10.52
N PHE A 587 13.12 7.81 11.79
CA PHE A 587 13.98 8.61 12.66
C PHE A 587 15.41 8.03 12.74
N VAL A 588 15.53 6.72 13.01
CA VAL A 588 16.84 6.05 13.09
C VAL A 588 17.57 6.07 11.74
N ILE A 589 16.86 5.89 10.62
CA ILE A 589 17.44 5.97 9.28
C ILE A 589 18.02 7.36 9.01
N ILE A 590 17.25 8.42 9.25
CA ILE A 590 17.65 9.79 8.95
C ILE A 590 18.79 10.25 9.86
N GLN A 591 18.76 9.90 11.15
CA GLN A 591 19.87 10.19 12.07
C GLN A 591 21.17 9.50 11.64
N THR A 592 21.08 8.25 11.16
CA THR A 592 22.25 7.55 10.61
C THR A 592 22.79 8.26 9.37
N ALA A 593 21.92 8.79 8.50
CA ALA A 593 22.31 9.55 7.32
C ALA A 593 22.97 10.90 7.67
N ALA A 594 22.49 11.57 8.72
CA ALA A 594 23.03 12.86 9.17
C ALA A 594 24.48 12.78 9.65
N ALA A 595 24.96 11.59 10.03
CA ALA A 595 26.36 11.35 10.40
C ALA A 595 27.31 11.27 9.18
N LEU A 596 26.78 11.21 7.95
CA LEU A 596 27.56 11.19 6.71
C LEU A 596 27.88 12.62 6.24
N PRO A 597 28.94 12.82 5.44
CA PRO A 597 29.27 14.15 4.90
C PRO A 597 28.08 14.78 4.17
N PRO A 598 27.86 16.10 4.29
CA PRO A 598 26.74 16.76 3.62
C PRO A 598 26.86 16.61 2.10
N GLY A 599 25.83 16.01 1.49
CA GLY A 599 25.65 15.94 0.05
C GLY A 599 24.92 17.17 -0.52
N PRO A 600 24.80 17.27 -1.86
CA PRO A 600 23.91 18.26 -2.47
C PRO A 600 22.49 18.05 -1.93
N SER A 601 21.87 19.13 -1.48
CA SER A 601 20.56 19.11 -0.83
C SER A 601 19.61 20.05 -1.56
N ARG A 602 18.42 19.56 -1.88
CA ARG A 602 17.32 20.36 -2.45
C ARG A 602 16.26 20.63 -1.40
N ILE A 603 15.57 21.75 -1.55
CA ILE A 603 14.36 22.05 -0.77
C ILE A 603 13.14 21.57 -1.56
N VAL A 604 12.33 20.72 -0.95
CA VAL A 604 11.13 20.12 -1.55
C VAL A 604 9.95 20.29 -0.61
N PHE A 605 8.78 20.60 -1.19
CA PHE A 605 7.55 20.81 -0.48
C PHE A 605 6.56 19.66 -0.74
N TYR A 606 5.94 19.16 0.31
CA TYR A 606 4.83 18.21 0.23
C TYR A 606 3.64 18.75 1.01
N SER A 607 2.43 18.50 0.54
CA SER A 607 1.24 18.83 1.35
C SER A 607 1.23 17.99 2.63
N ALA A 608 0.81 18.56 3.75
CA ALA A 608 0.63 17.85 5.01
C ALA A 608 -0.44 16.74 4.94
N ILE A 609 -1.26 16.72 3.88
CA ILE A 609 -2.21 15.64 3.58
C ILE A 609 -1.58 14.50 2.78
N ASP A 610 -0.42 14.74 2.14
CA ASP A 610 0.32 13.69 1.46
C ASP A 610 1.10 12.87 2.48
N HIS A 611 0.59 11.67 2.72
CA HIS A 611 1.17 10.76 3.69
C HIS A 611 2.36 9.95 3.16
N ASP A 612 2.54 9.85 1.84
CA ASP A 612 3.51 8.93 1.23
C ASP A 612 4.70 9.67 0.62
N GLY A 613 4.45 10.81 -0.03
CA GLY A 613 5.48 11.63 -0.67
C GLY A 613 6.67 11.97 0.21
N PRO A 614 6.51 12.61 1.39
CA PRO A 614 7.65 13.00 2.23
C PRO A 614 8.44 11.81 2.78
N ILE A 615 7.76 10.71 3.15
CA ILE A 615 8.40 9.46 3.58
C ILE A 615 9.28 8.91 2.46
N ARG A 616 8.68 8.72 1.27
CA ARG A 616 9.35 8.15 0.10
C ARG A 616 10.55 8.99 -0.30
N HIS A 617 10.39 10.31 -0.31
CA HIS A 617 11.48 11.25 -0.58
C HIS A 617 12.63 11.08 0.40
N LYS A 618 12.35 11.09 1.71
CA LYS A 618 13.40 10.94 2.73
C LYS A 618 14.06 9.56 2.76
N LEU A 619 13.37 8.52 2.32
CA LEU A 619 13.94 7.17 2.21
C LEU A 619 15.03 7.08 1.13
N PHE A 620 14.86 7.78 0.00
CA PHE A 620 15.80 7.71 -1.13
C PHE A 620 16.74 8.92 -1.23
N TYR A 621 16.32 10.07 -0.69
CA TYR A 621 17.07 11.32 -0.67
C TYR A 621 17.12 11.88 0.77
N PRO A 622 17.76 11.16 1.71
CA PRO A 622 17.75 11.53 3.13
C PRO A 622 18.32 12.93 3.42
N HIS A 623 19.23 13.40 2.56
CA HIS A 623 19.88 14.71 2.67
C HIS A 623 19.04 15.89 2.17
N ASP A 624 18.03 15.67 1.33
CA ASP A 624 17.15 16.74 0.85
C ASP A 624 16.33 17.33 2.01
N ARG A 625 16.10 18.63 1.98
CA ARG A 625 15.28 19.35 2.97
C ARG A 625 13.83 19.27 2.55
N VAL A 626 13.03 18.56 3.35
CA VAL A 626 11.63 18.33 3.07
C VAL A 626 10.80 19.17 4.03
N PHE A 627 9.84 19.93 3.49
CA PHE A 627 8.92 20.73 4.27
C PHE A 627 7.48 20.31 4.00
N LEU A 628 6.70 20.18 5.07
CA LEU A 628 5.26 19.99 4.97
C LEU A 628 4.55 21.33 4.89
N VAL A 629 3.57 21.37 3.99
CA VAL A 629 2.78 22.54 3.68
C VAL A 629 1.35 22.33 4.13
N TRP A 630 0.86 23.20 5.02
CA TRP A 630 -0.44 23.07 5.67
C TRP A 630 -1.58 23.77 4.93
N LYS A 631 -1.27 24.57 3.92
CA LYS A 631 -2.23 25.19 2.99
C LYS A 631 -1.76 25.03 1.53
N HIS A 632 -2.61 25.40 0.58
CA HIS A 632 -2.17 25.46 -0.81
C HIS A 632 -1.31 26.72 -1.04
N PHE A 633 -0.15 26.54 -1.66
CA PHE A 633 0.65 27.61 -2.25
C PHE A 633 0.80 27.33 -3.74
N THR A 634 0.71 28.40 -4.53
CA THR A 634 1.03 28.41 -5.97
C THR A 634 2.50 28.07 -6.21
N MET A 635 2.86 27.75 -7.46
CA MET A 635 4.25 27.46 -7.81
C MET A 635 5.18 28.65 -7.55
N GLU A 636 4.74 29.87 -7.88
CA GLU A 636 5.52 31.10 -7.67
C GLU A 636 5.81 31.33 -6.17
N GLU A 637 4.78 31.20 -5.32
CA GLU A 637 4.95 31.31 -3.86
C GLU A 637 5.90 30.22 -3.32
N GLN A 638 5.86 29.00 -3.86
CA GLN A 638 6.77 27.93 -3.44
C GLN A 638 8.22 28.19 -3.84
N GLU A 639 8.47 28.85 -4.97
CA GLU A 639 9.83 29.28 -5.36
C GLU A 639 10.34 30.39 -4.42
N GLU A 640 9.52 31.39 -4.12
CA GLU A 640 9.89 32.46 -3.17
C GLU A 640 10.22 31.89 -1.78
N LEU A 641 9.36 30.99 -1.26
CA LEU A 641 9.61 30.30 0.00
C LEU A 641 10.92 29.49 -0.05
N ARG A 642 11.23 28.88 -1.20
CA ARG A 642 12.46 28.12 -1.38
C ARG A 642 13.69 28.99 -1.26
N ASP A 643 13.68 30.17 -1.90
CA ASP A 643 14.80 31.11 -1.89
C ASP A 643 15.01 31.71 -0.50
N GLU A 644 13.93 32.13 0.18
CA GLU A 644 13.97 32.69 1.53
C GLU A 644 14.47 31.66 2.56
N ILE A 645 13.95 30.43 2.52
CA ILE A 645 14.45 29.32 3.38
C ILE A 645 15.91 29.02 3.03
N GLY A 646 16.24 28.95 1.74
CA GLY A 646 17.60 28.70 1.27
C GLY A 646 18.61 29.72 1.80
N ALA A 647 18.25 31.01 1.80
CA ALA A 647 19.05 32.09 2.33
C ALA A 647 19.27 31.94 3.85
N GLU A 648 18.20 31.68 4.62
CA GLU A 648 18.33 31.52 6.07
C GLU A 648 19.13 30.25 6.45
N MET A 649 19.02 29.19 5.63
CA MET A 649 19.76 27.95 5.81
C MET A 649 21.27 28.09 5.57
N GLN A 650 21.73 29.08 4.80
CA GLN A 650 23.17 29.37 4.68
C GLN A 650 23.80 29.72 6.04
N SER A 651 23.01 30.27 6.97
CA SER A 651 23.49 30.65 8.30
C SER A 651 23.30 29.56 9.37
N THR A 652 22.42 28.56 9.14
CA THR A 652 21.93 27.63 10.18
C THR A 652 22.09 26.15 9.86
N VAL A 653 22.17 25.76 8.58
CA VAL A 653 22.22 24.37 8.07
C VAL A 653 20.98 23.49 8.38
N SER A 654 20.20 23.79 9.44
CA SER A 654 18.96 23.11 9.86
C SER A 654 17.71 23.80 9.32
N GLY A 655 16.84 23.03 8.65
CA GLY A 655 15.57 23.54 8.13
C GLY A 655 14.57 23.93 9.23
N ALA A 656 14.55 23.20 10.36
CA ALA A 656 13.69 23.54 11.49
C ALA A 656 14.14 24.84 12.17
N LEU A 657 15.45 25.06 12.28
CA LEU A 657 16.01 26.30 12.82
C LEU A 657 15.79 27.48 11.87
N ALA A 658 15.93 27.29 10.55
CA ALA A 658 15.61 28.32 9.58
C ALA A 658 14.13 28.76 9.70
N LEU A 659 13.19 27.81 9.75
CA LEU A 659 11.78 28.12 9.96
C LEU A 659 11.50 28.79 11.31
N GLN A 660 12.22 28.43 12.37
CA GLN A 660 12.06 29.07 13.68
C GLN A 660 12.40 30.56 13.60
N LYS A 661 13.55 30.92 13.02
CA LYS A 661 13.96 32.32 12.85
C LYS A 661 13.02 33.10 11.94
N LEU A 662 12.64 32.52 10.80
CA LEU A 662 11.70 33.16 9.87
C LEU A 662 10.33 33.44 10.54
N LYS A 663 9.90 32.60 11.49
CA LYS A 663 8.69 32.86 12.30
C LYS A 663 8.87 34.02 13.28
N GLU A 664 10.07 34.21 13.83
CA GLU A 664 10.39 35.34 14.72
C GLU A 664 10.33 36.69 13.98
N ASP A 665 10.58 36.71 12.67
CA ASP A 665 10.47 37.89 11.82
C ASP A 665 9.02 38.38 11.61
N GLY A 666 8.03 37.59 12.07
CA GLY A 666 6.64 38.03 12.22
C GLY A 666 5.71 37.79 11.03
N ASP A 667 6.17 37.16 9.95
CA ASP A 667 5.30 36.79 8.82
C ASP A 667 4.52 35.50 9.11
N SER A 668 3.19 35.61 9.06
CA SER A 668 2.27 34.50 9.29
C SER A 668 2.40 33.35 8.28
N LYS A 669 2.98 33.57 7.09
CA LYS A 669 3.12 32.52 6.06
C LYS A 669 3.93 31.32 6.56
N TRP A 670 4.92 31.56 7.43
CA TRP A 670 5.78 30.53 8.00
C TRP A 670 5.06 29.57 8.95
N LEU A 671 3.92 29.96 9.49
CA LEU A 671 3.07 29.10 10.32
C LEU A 671 2.40 27.98 9.51
N TYR A 672 2.38 28.08 8.18
CA TYR A 672 1.90 27.02 7.29
C TYR A 672 2.99 26.06 6.84
N LEU A 673 4.18 26.16 7.42
CA LEU A 673 5.33 25.33 7.09
C LEU A 673 5.89 24.64 8.33
N SER A 674 6.24 23.38 8.14
CA SER A 674 6.94 22.59 9.15
C SER A 674 8.02 21.71 8.53
N SER A 675 9.14 21.56 9.22
CA SER A 675 10.24 20.70 8.78
C SER A 675 9.85 19.21 8.85
N TYR A 676 10.21 18.44 7.84
CA TYR A 676 10.08 16.98 7.81
C TYR A 676 11.49 16.35 7.84
N GLY A 677 11.84 15.68 8.95
CA GLY A 677 13.21 15.26 9.23
C GLY A 677 13.53 15.20 10.72
N THR A 678 14.82 15.26 11.05
CA THR A 678 15.33 15.26 12.43
C THR A 678 16.10 16.54 12.79
N ASP A 679 16.03 17.54 11.93
CA ASP A 679 16.80 18.79 11.97
C ASP A 679 16.38 19.77 13.07
#